data_AF-A0A1V2URG5-F1
#
_entry.id   AF-A0A1V2URG5-F1
#
_cell.length_a   1.000
_cell.length_b   1.000
_cell.length_c   1.000
_cell.angle_alpha   90.00
_cell.angle_beta   90.00
_cell.angle_gamma   90.00
#
_symmetry.space_group_name_H-M   'P 1'
#
loop_
_entity.id
_entity.type
_entity.pdbx_description
1 polymer ?
#
loop_
_entity_poly.entity_id
_entity_poly.type
_entity_poly.pdbx_seq_one_letter_code
_entity_poly.pdbx_strand_id
1 'polypeptide(L)'
;MSKEKFIKIKLIHGEWKNFLGKIQLIIKPQKIESLHQYLPLTPIPDADQDNAYCEMINFALSKTEIKNIAITGPHGSGKSSVLLTFIKQNIQWNYLNISLATFKNPIEKHTIESQKQETEAIEKSILQQLFYSVRQKDIPKSRLKRITTTKRRSLFALTLFLFIWLLTLIITFFPESIILKSHPLIQSTISKYKDIATILFLVLSFTFLYFLLKYFEVIQELKFKFQDTEITLNNKRNESILNTYLDEVLYFFEKSKVNIVIFEDLDRFNNPEIFIKLRELNDIVNNSKQVNRNIKFIYAIKDDMFIDRDRAKFFDFIVPIIPVINPTNAYDLIRENFINEKIDKDLYEKIDQTFLNQVSLYFDDLRLVTNIFNEFKLYTKKLYTNDNLNKNKLLALIIYKNYNPLEFAKLHSNKGEIYEIFNNKKQVMIKILTKEINNQIKKIENQATKSKDEFFDNIQELRSIYVLQILKRKPIISQINTYSAQVVFDEKLFIDSKEINFSEITNDENFTLLKNSAEIEWQLTTNQGSSSIQPIIENKDKLKFNFKMIEFEVNNLKSYDSREKNIINKLDDKQRIFLEKINNLTAQKRQIEHSSLKDLIEDYSEKKIFSSNTHSPLLHFLIREELIDEHYADYISFFRNSVISLQERDYALSVLNHKNTDFNIKINPQNMKNIFDRYLTAKQFTHSSILNFDIVNYVIENKYLLPDHFTNLFILLSNEEDRSKEFIKAYINMGNNSSDFTNAIIDHWDNFFEYLLTLMTEVQLEDYLYKILASITDENIINLNINNHFKKYISSKEDFIVFIKRVYNDNHERIIDFLSTLSPIFDFLKCNQEDIDLFNKICEQKHFSFNKAMILQIILLNNESKEHDEIKDYFDSMPYGTVQKFSPEYLKIQINESLNHYFEEVLIPSSQDLAENSGNFTKLLNTENLSKAHKEWLIENNKLKINLITDIHIYELWKLLLINNKVEPSWDSLIEYYKKNEEVLDSIIIEYMNLPENHESLKKQEISESSSKKNIPDITDKFEIQLIESDLLNDSAYEAVLSMRANDYNSLDLTSLSKSRTSQLIQKGVLKLTIENIKNLRIISIDFVRDLLIKNLSEDCIELDEDLDLTTDEFEAILLSQTLVNSKKMIIVEKLGINFYNKTIIKLAINDIFNKAQLPLPIEYIYSFFEGSYPINRKIEIIISQIHHLDKSNITSLLQLLDEPYNLISNLGNHTLDYTELNNDLCLALKSISYINSYRVRKKAFINSKITFTTIS
;
A
#
# COMPACT_ATOMS: atom_id res chain seq x y z
N MET A 1 -95.42 53.85 41.16
CA MET A 1 -94.03 53.36 41.19
C MET A 1 -93.49 53.45 39.76
N SER A 2 -92.46 54.28 39.51
CA SER A 2 -92.06 54.73 38.16
C SER A 2 -91.42 53.61 37.31
N LYS A 3 -91.61 53.68 35.98
CA LYS A 3 -91.06 52.76 34.96
C LYS A 3 -89.55 52.48 35.11
N GLU A 4 -88.79 53.43 35.64
CA GLU A 4 -87.35 53.26 35.90
C GLU A 4 -87.04 52.16 36.93
N LYS A 5 -87.89 51.98 37.95
CA LYS A 5 -87.69 50.96 38.98
C LYS A 5 -87.86 49.56 38.40
N PHE A 6 -88.74 49.39 37.42
CA PHE A 6 -88.98 48.10 36.76
C PHE A 6 -87.83 47.71 35.82
N ILE A 7 -87.24 48.69 35.12
CA ILE A 7 -86.08 48.47 34.24
C ILE A 7 -84.83 48.09 35.06
N LYS A 8 -84.59 48.77 36.18
CA LYS A 8 -83.48 48.42 37.10
C LYS A 8 -83.64 47.00 37.69
N ILE A 9 -84.85 46.60 38.09
CA ILE A 9 -85.10 45.24 38.60
C ILE A 9 -84.85 44.19 37.51
N LYS A 10 -85.23 44.47 36.25
CA LYS A 10 -85.04 43.54 35.13
C LYS A 10 -83.55 43.38 34.76
N LEU A 11 -82.77 44.46 34.82
CA LEU A 11 -81.31 44.44 34.64
C LEU A 11 -80.61 43.68 35.76
N ILE A 12 -80.96 43.95 37.02
CA ILE A 12 -80.41 43.23 38.19
C ILE A 12 -80.74 41.74 38.11
N HIS A 13 -81.95 41.37 37.68
CA HIS A 13 -82.33 39.96 37.50
C HIS A 13 -81.56 39.30 36.35
N GLY A 14 -81.28 40.02 35.27
CA GLY A 14 -80.43 39.56 34.17
C GLY A 14 -78.99 39.30 34.60
N GLU A 15 -78.39 40.23 35.36
CA GLU A 15 -77.04 40.05 35.91
C GLU A 15 -76.98 38.94 36.96
N TRP A 16 -77.99 38.80 37.83
CA TRP A 16 -78.08 37.71 38.79
C TRP A 16 -78.17 36.35 38.12
N LYS A 17 -78.95 36.23 37.04
CA LYS A 17 -79.05 34.98 36.26
C LYS A 17 -77.73 34.64 35.58
N ASN A 18 -77.00 35.64 35.10
CA ASN A 18 -75.70 35.47 34.47
C ASN A 18 -74.61 35.09 35.49
N PHE A 19 -74.65 35.69 36.69
CA PHE A 19 -73.77 35.35 37.81
C PHE A 19 -74.03 33.93 38.33
N LEU A 20 -75.30 33.51 38.46
CA LEU A 20 -75.68 32.13 38.80
C LEU A 20 -75.25 31.13 37.72
N GLY A 21 -75.35 31.49 36.43
CA GLY A 21 -74.86 30.70 35.31
C GLY A 21 -73.34 30.48 35.34
N LYS A 22 -72.58 31.54 35.66
CA LYS A 22 -71.11 31.46 35.84
C LYS A 22 -70.71 30.60 37.06
N ILE A 23 -71.45 30.69 38.17
CA ILE A 23 -71.23 29.83 39.34
C ILE A 23 -71.55 28.36 39.01
N GLN A 24 -72.61 28.08 38.23
CA GLN A 24 -72.90 26.72 37.79
C GLN A 24 -71.82 26.13 36.86
N LEU A 25 -71.17 26.96 36.04
CA LEU A 25 -70.02 26.55 35.22
C LEU A 25 -68.76 26.27 36.04
N ILE A 26 -68.55 26.98 37.15
CA ILE A 26 -67.42 26.74 38.07
C ILE A 26 -67.64 25.49 38.94
N ILE A 27 -68.90 25.15 39.25
CA ILE A 27 -69.24 24.01 40.12
C ILE A 27 -69.35 22.68 39.35
N LYS A 28 -69.64 22.70 38.03
CA LYS A 28 -69.60 21.48 37.22
C LYS A 28 -68.15 21.18 36.83
N PRO A 29 -67.56 20.04 37.22
CA PRO A 29 -66.26 19.65 36.70
C PRO A 29 -66.38 19.54 35.18
N GLN A 30 -65.53 20.27 34.44
CA GLN A 30 -65.40 20.09 33.01
C GLN A 30 -65.06 18.62 32.75
N LYS A 31 -65.95 17.88 32.09
CA LYS A 31 -65.58 16.62 31.45
C LYS A 31 -64.61 17.00 30.34
N ILE A 32 -63.32 16.86 30.61
CA ILE A 32 -62.30 16.88 29.57
C ILE A 32 -62.52 15.58 28.79
N GLU A 33 -63.12 15.68 27.60
CA GLU A 33 -62.98 14.66 26.56
C GLU A 33 -61.54 14.73 26.05
N SER A 34 -60.58 14.27 26.85
CA SER A 34 -59.24 14.00 26.35
C SER A 34 -59.31 12.71 25.57
N LEU A 35 -59.00 12.75 24.28
CA LEU A 35 -58.56 11.59 23.52
C LEU A 35 -57.62 10.75 24.42
N HIS A 36 -57.99 9.50 24.68
CA HIS A 36 -57.39 8.59 25.65
C HIS A 36 -55.85 8.62 25.68
N GLN A 37 -55.24 9.45 26.55
CA GLN A 37 -53.78 9.48 26.64
C GLN A 37 -53.23 8.38 27.57
N TYR A 38 -53.92 8.03 28.65
CA TYR A 38 -53.55 6.97 29.59
C TYR A 38 -54.78 6.20 30.07
N LEU A 39 -54.62 4.92 30.38
CA LEU A 39 -55.70 4.07 30.88
C LEU A 39 -55.64 3.96 32.42
N PRO A 40 -56.76 4.15 33.14
CA PRO A 40 -56.77 4.03 34.59
C PRO A 40 -56.67 2.56 35.03
N LEU A 41 -55.99 2.32 36.17
CA LEU A 41 -55.91 0.98 36.80
C LEU A 41 -57.15 0.65 37.65
N THR A 42 -58.13 1.55 37.70
CA THR A 42 -59.37 1.39 38.46
C THR A 42 -60.36 0.48 37.73
N PRO A 43 -61.26 -0.18 38.46
CA PRO A 43 -62.30 -1.00 37.85
C PRO A 43 -63.12 -0.23 36.80
N ILE A 44 -63.43 -0.90 35.69
CA ILE A 44 -64.23 -0.32 34.60
C ILE A 44 -65.72 -0.66 34.79
N PRO A 45 -66.64 0.24 34.41
CA PRO A 45 -68.07 0.08 34.66
C PRO A 45 -68.84 -0.75 33.62
N ASP A 46 -68.14 -1.39 32.68
CA ASP A 46 -68.71 -2.12 31.55
C ASP A 46 -67.88 -3.38 31.23
N ALA A 47 -67.78 -4.27 32.21
CA ALA A 47 -66.92 -5.46 32.16
C ALA A 47 -67.66 -6.78 31.88
N ASP A 48 -68.98 -6.73 31.67
CA ASP A 48 -69.87 -7.89 31.52
C ASP A 48 -70.84 -7.64 30.35
N GLN A 49 -70.29 -7.57 29.13
CA GLN A 49 -71.02 -7.14 27.94
C GLN A 49 -72.12 -8.13 27.51
N ASP A 50 -71.91 -9.42 27.76
CA ASP A 50 -72.88 -10.49 27.53
C ASP A 50 -73.82 -10.71 28.73
N ASN A 51 -73.63 -9.95 29.81
CA ASN A 51 -74.44 -9.92 31.03
C ASN A 51 -74.44 -11.25 31.83
N ALA A 52 -73.54 -12.18 31.51
CA ALA A 52 -73.53 -13.53 32.08
C ALA A 52 -73.22 -13.53 33.59
N TYR A 53 -72.25 -12.71 34.03
CA TYR A 53 -71.90 -12.64 35.45
C TYR A 53 -72.98 -11.93 36.27
N CYS A 54 -73.54 -10.85 35.74
CA CYS A 54 -74.65 -10.12 36.35
C CYS A 54 -75.87 -11.01 36.55
N GLU A 55 -76.19 -11.90 35.61
CA GLU A 55 -77.26 -12.89 35.75
C GLU A 55 -76.99 -13.89 36.88
N MET A 56 -75.77 -14.42 36.99
CA MET A 56 -75.40 -15.33 38.09
C MET A 56 -75.50 -14.65 39.46
N ILE A 57 -75.02 -13.40 39.57
CA ILE A 57 -75.11 -12.63 40.81
C ILE A 57 -76.57 -12.33 41.15
N ASN A 58 -77.39 -11.93 40.17
CA ASN A 58 -78.83 -11.70 40.37
C ASN A 58 -79.57 -12.97 40.81
N PHE A 59 -79.25 -14.12 40.21
CA PHE A 59 -79.77 -15.41 40.66
C PHE A 59 -79.45 -15.66 42.13
N ALA A 60 -78.18 -15.51 42.53
CA ALA A 60 -77.73 -15.69 43.90
C ALA A 60 -78.40 -14.69 44.87
N LEU A 61 -78.62 -13.45 44.43
CA LEU A 61 -79.30 -12.42 45.22
C LEU A 61 -80.82 -12.62 45.31
N SER A 62 -81.45 -13.35 44.39
CA SER A 62 -82.90 -13.66 44.45
C SER A 62 -83.27 -14.75 45.48
N LYS A 63 -82.35 -15.67 45.81
CA LYS A 63 -82.62 -16.80 46.72
C LYS A 63 -82.39 -16.45 48.18
N THR A 64 -83.35 -16.70 49.07
CA THR A 64 -83.25 -16.31 50.48
C THR A 64 -82.26 -17.16 51.29
N GLU A 65 -81.96 -18.38 50.84
CA GLU A 65 -81.01 -19.30 51.48
C GLU A 65 -79.55 -18.89 51.26
N ILE A 66 -79.27 -18.16 50.17
CA ILE A 66 -77.91 -17.73 49.80
C ILE A 66 -77.59 -16.43 50.52
N LYS A 67 -76.68 -16.49 51.50
CA LYS A 67 -76.27 -15.35 52.32
C LYS A 67 -74.83 -14.91 52.03
N ASN A 68 -73.95 -15.85 51.72
CA ASN A 68 -72.52 -15.62 51.49
C ASN A 68 -72.14 -16.02 50.06
N ILE A 69 -71.77 -15.04 49.23
CA ILE A 69 -71.45 -15.24 47.80
C ILE A 69 -69.98 -14.92 47.58
N ALA A 70 -69.21 -15.84 47.00
CA ALA A 70 -67.85 -15.52 46.56
C ALA A 70 -67.81 -15.22 45.06
N ILE A 71 -67.05 -14.21 44.69
CA ILE A 71 -66.61 -13.92 43.33
C ILE A 71 -65.14 -14.29 43.26
N THR A 72 -64.83 -15.39 42.57
CA THR A 72 -63.49 -15.97 42.52
C THR A 72 -62.87 -15.74 41.16
N GLY A 73 -61.55 -15.69 41.11
CA GLY A 73 -60.78 -15.56 39.87
C GLY A 73 -59.34 -15.21 40.23
N PRO A 74 -58.35 -15.41 39.36
CA PRO A 74 -56.97 -15.04 39.66
C PRO A 74 -56.83 -13.53 39.90
N HIS A 75 -55.66 -13.12 40.40
CA HIS A 75 -55.38 -11.70 40.55
C HIS A 75 -55.51 -10.99 39.20
N GLY A 76 -56.08 -9.77 39.18
CA GLY A 76 -56.26 -9.03 37.93
C GLY A 76 -57.38 -9.54 36.99
N SER A 77 -58.14 -10.59 37.35
CA SER A 77 -59.15 -11.19 36.45
C SER A 77 -60.37 -10.31 36.11
N GLY A 78 -60.55 -9.17 36.77
CA GLY A 78 -61.68 -8.26 36.52
C GLY A 78 -62.84 -8.31 37.54
N LYS A 79 -62.69 -9.05 38.66
CA LYS A 79 -63.73 -9.19 39.71
C LYS A 79 -64.38 -7.86 40.14
N SER A 80 -63.57 -6.87 40.50
CA SER A 80 -64.05 -5.54 40.90
C SER A 80 -64.77 -4.79 39.78
N SER A 81 -64.38 -5.02 38.51
CA SER A 81 -65.02 -4.39 37.35
C SER A 81 -66.40 -5.01 37.09
N VAL A 82 -66.51 -6.33 37.21
CA VAL A 82 -67.81 -7.04 37.16
C VAL A 82 -68.72 -6.57 38.30
N LEU A 83 -68.20 -6.46 39.52
CA LEU A 83 -68.95 -5.89 40.66
C LEU A 83 -69.39 -4.45 40.43
N LEU A 84 -68.51 -3.59 39.89
CA LEU A 84 -68.85 -2.21 39.59
C LEU A 84 -69.95 -2.11 38.51
N THR A 85 -69.85 -2.96 37.48
CA THR A 85 -70.85 -3.09 36.41
C THR A 85 -72.20 -3.53 37.02
N PHE A 86 -72.18 -4.57 37.85
CA PHE A 86 -73.35 -5.08 38.56
C PHE A 86 -74.04 -4.02 39.43
N ILE A 87 -73.28 -3.29 40.27
CA ILE A 87 -73.80 -2.23 41.15
C ILE A 87 -74.47 -1.13 40.33
N LYS A 88 -73.88 -0.75 39.18
CA LYS A 88 -74.43 0.30 38.31
C LYS A 88 -75.70 -0.12 37.59
N GLN A 89 -75.78 -1.37 37.15
CA GLN A 89 -76.97 -1.91 36.49
C GLN A 89 -78.11 -2.18 37.49
N ASN A 90 -77.79 -2.50 38.74
CA ASN A 90 -78.76 -2.94 39.77
C ASN A 90 -78.89 -1.96 40.94
N ILE A 91 -79.34 -0.72 40.66
CA ILE A 91 -79.46 0.37 41.64
C ILE A 91 -80.57 0.09 42.69
N GLN A 92 -81.44 -0.90 42.47
CA GLN A 92 -82.51 -1.26 43.40
C GLN A 92 -82.02 -1.73 44.78
N TRP A 93 -80.78 -2.19 44.89
CA TRP A 93 -80.17 -2.62 46.15
C TRP A 93 -79.30 -1.52 46.76
N ASN A 94 -79.23 -1.47 48.10
CA ASN A 94 -78.27 -0.60 48.78
C ASN A 94 -77.00 -1.37 49.10
N TYR A 95 -75.90 -0.94 48.50
CA TYR A 95 -74.59 -1.56 48.63
C TYR A 95 -73.74 -0.85 49.67
N LEU A 96 -72.91 -1.62 50.37
CA LEU A 96 -71.81 -1.14 51.19
C LEU A 96 -70.54 -1.82 50.73
N ASN A 97 -69.62 -1.05 50.15
CA ASN A 97 -68.32 -1.57 49.71
C ASN A 97 -67.30 -1.35 50.82
N ILE A 98 -66.64 -2.43 51.23
CA ILE A 98 -65.58 -2.45 52.23
C ILE A 98 -64.33 -2.96 51.50
N SER A 99 -63.32 -2.09 51.37
CA SER A 99 -62.04 -2.42 50.75
C SER A 99 -60.91 -2.14 51.74
N LEU A 100 -60.07 -3.13 51.98
CA LEU A 100 -59.00 -3.04 52.97
C LEU A 100 -57.68 -2.65 52.30
N ALA A 101 -57.18 -1.46 52.64
CA ALA A 101 -55.96 -0.90 52.05
C ALA A 101 -54.70 -1.09 52.91
N THR A 102 -54.72 -1.94 53.93
CA THR A 102 -53.58 -2.11 54.84
C THR A 102 -52.50 -2.98 54.22
N PHE A 103 -51.33 -2.39 53.96
CA PHE A 103 -50.19 -3.06 53.33
C PHE A 103 -49.47 -3.96 54.35
N LYS A 104 -49.27 -5.23 53.97
CA LYS A 104 -48.43 -6.18 54.70
C LYS A 104 -46.96 -5.82 54.49
N ASN A 105 -46.16 -5.77 55.55
CA ASN A 105 -44.69 -5.74 55.42
C ASN A 105 -44.22 -7.19 55.20
N PRO A 106 -43.60 -7.54 54.06
CA PRO A 106 -43.22 -8.92 53.74
C PRO A 106 -42.06 -9.48 54.60
N ILE A 107 -41.57 -8.73 55.60
CA ILE A 107 -40.34 -9.03 56.36
C ILE A 107 -40.63 -9.77 57.69
N GLU A 108 -41.89 -9.82 58.15
CA GLU A 108 -42.19 -10.44 59.45
C GLU A 108 -42.45 -11.95 59.33
N LYS A 109 -41.65 -12.75 60.05
CA LYS A 109 -41.85 -14.20 60.19
C LYS A 109 -43.23 -14.47 60.78
N HIS A 110 -44.03 -15.26 60.08
CA HIS A 110 -45.35 -15.73 60.51
C HIS A 110 -45.27 -16.45 61.86
N THR A 111 -45.71 -15.78 62.93
CA THR A 111 -45.97 -16.39 64.24
C THR A 111 -47.48 -16.40 64.50
N ILE A 112 -47.98 -17.31 65.34
CA ILE A 112 -49.42 -17.38 65.67
C ILE A 112 -49.93 -16.06 66.28
N GLU A 113 -49.05 -15.35 67.00
CA GLU A 113 -49.37 -14.07 67.63
C GLU A 113 -49.49 -12.93 66.61
N SER A 114 -48.67 -12.92 65.54
CA SER A 114 -48.77 -11.94 64.46
C SER A 114 -50.04 -12.13 63.63
N GLN A 115 -50.47 -13.38 63.37
CA GLN A 115 -51.72 -13.66 62.66
C GLN A 115 -52.97 -13.19 63.41
N LYS A 116 -53.00 -13.35 64.75
CA LYS A 116 -54.12 -12.86 65.57
C LYS A 116 -54.21 -11.33 65.59
N GLN A 117 -53.08 -10.64 65.75
CA GLN A 117 -53.03 -9.17 65.67
C GLN A 117 -53.47 -8.66 64.29
N GLU A 118 -53.12 -9.38 63.22
CA GLU A 118 -53.56 -9.08 61.85
C GLU A 118 -55.09 -9.24 61.70
N THR A 119 -55.67 -10.34 62.18
CA THR A 119 -57.13 -10.55 62.19
C THR A 119 -57.85 -9.44 62.95
N GLU A 120 -57.38 -9.07 64.14
CA GLU A 120 -57.95 -7.99 64.94
C GLU A 120 -57.87 -6.62 64.23
N ALA A 121 -56.76 -6.33 63.56
CA ALA A 121 -56.61 -5.12 62.76
C ALA A 121 -57.59 -5.08 61.57
N ILE A 122 -57.80 -6.22 60.89
CA ILE A 122 -58.76 -6.37 59.80
C ILE A 122 -60.19 -6.15 60.32
N GLU A 123 -60.58 -6.83 61.39
CA GLU A 123 -61.90 -6.69 62.03
C GLU A 123 -62.20 -5.23 62.40
N LYS A 124 -61.22 -4.54 62.99
CA LYS A 124 -61.33 -3.12 63.33
C LYS A 124 -61.50 -2.22 62.11
N SER A 125 -60.75 -2.48 61.03
CA SER A 125 -60.88 -1.74 59.77
C SER A 125 -62.26 -1.93 59.14
N ILE A 126 -62.78 -3.17 59.14
CA ILE A 126 -64.13 -3.49 58.68
C ILE A 126 -65.17 -2.71 59.48
N LEU A 127 -65.09 -2.73 60.82
CA LEU A 127 -66.00 -1.96 61.67
C LEU A 127 -65.91 -0.46 61.37
N GLN A 128 -64.70 0.08 61.24
CA GLN A 128 -64.50 1.49 60.89
C GLN A 128 -65.21 1.83 59.57
N GLN A 129 -64.99 1.08 58.50
CA GLN A 129 -65.64 1.34 57.21
C GLN A 129 -67.16 1.16 57.26
N LEU A 130 -67.63 0.12 57.96
CA LEU A 130 -69.05 -0.12 58.19
C LEU A 130 -69.71 1.11 58.82
N PHE A 131 -69.17 1.58 59.94
CA PHE A 131 -69.73 2.70 60.65
C PHE A 131 -69.58 4.00 59.88
N TYR A 132 -68.40 4.33 59.37
CA TYR A 132 -68.13 5.59 58.65
C TYR A 132 -68.91 5.74 57.33
N SER A 133 -69.45 4.65 56.77
CA SER A 133 -70.32 4.69 55.58
C SER A 133 -71.64 5.45 55.79
N VAL A 134 -72.11 5.54 57.05
CA VAL A 134 -73.39 6.16 57.41
C VAL A 134 -73.15 7.40 58.26
N ARG A 135 -73.99 8.44 58.18
CA ARG A 135 -73.81 9.66 58.99
C ARG A 135 -74.22 9.39 60.44
N GLN A 136 -73.55 10.00 61.42
CA GLN A 136 -73.87 9.83 62.86
C GLN A 136 -75.36 10.04 63.17
N LYS A 137 -76.01 10.99 62.51
CA LYS A 137 -77.44 11.29 62.70
C LYS A 137 -78.39 10.13 62.31
N ASP A 138 -77.94 9.24 61.42
CA ASP A 138 -78.74 8.14 60.90
C ASP A 138 -78.63 6.92 61.86
N ILE A 139 -77.61 6.89 62.73
CA ILE A 139 -77.40 5.91 63.82
C ILE A 139 -77.08 6.63 65.16
N PRO A 140 -78.02 7.44 65.68
CA PRO A 140 -77.74 8.37 66.78
C PRO A 140 -77.36 7.69 68.11
N LYS A 141 -77.78 6.43 68.33
CA LYS A 141 -77.48 5.67 69.56
C LYS A 141 -76.15 4.90 69.49
N SER A 142 -75.39 5.05 68.40
CA SER A 142 -74.11 4.36 68.27
C SER A 142 -73.06 4.92 69.24
N ARG A 143 -72.37 4.04 69.96
CA ARG A 143 -71.31 4.40 70.92
C ARG A 143 -70.05 4.96 70.24
N LEU A 144 -69.90 4.75 68.93
CA LEU A 144 -68.75 5.22 68.15
C LEU A 144 -68.93 6.70 67.77
N LYS A 145 -68.39 7.59 68.62
CA LYS A 145 -68.48 9.05 68.44
C LYS A 145 -67.69 9.52 67.21
N ARG A 146 -68.30 10.37 66.38
CA ARG A 146 -67.67 11.01 65.21
C ARG A 146 -67.84 12.52 65.25
N ILE A 147 -66.97 13.22 64.52
CA ILE A 147 -67.02 14.67 64.42
C ILE A 147 -68.35 15.08 63.79
N THR A 148 -69.18 15.80 64.55
CA THR A 148 -70.42 16.40 64.04
C THR A 148 -70.19 17.89 63.82
N THR A 149 -70.64 18.40 62.67
CA THR A 149 -70.55 19.82 62.36
C THR A 149 -71.89 20.48 62.60
N THR A 150 -71.93 21.48 63.47
CA THR A 150 -73.13 22.29 63.71
C THR A 150 -73.33 23.28 62.57
N LYS A 151 -74.51 23.30 61.95
CA LYS A 151 -74.81 24.26 60.88
C LYS A 151 -74.87 25.68 61.45
N ARG A 152 -74.15 26.65 60.87
CA ARG A 152 -74.18 28.07 61.31
C ARG A 152 -75.60 28.65 61.46
N ARG A 153 -76.55 28.22 60.62
CA ARG A 153 -77.96 28.63 60.69
C ARG A 153 -78.68 28.17 61.97
N SER A 154 -78.39 26.96 62.48
CA SER A 154 -79.01 26.49 63.72
C SER A 154 -78.44 27.21 64.95
N LEU A 155 -77.15 27.53 64.93
CA LEU A 155 -76.52 28.39 65.94
C LEU A 155 -77.14 29.80 65.94
N PHE A 156 -77.33 30.40 64.76
CA PHE A 156 -77.98 31.71 64.64
C PHE A 156 -79.44 31.68 65.14
N ALA A 157 -80.21 30.65 64.80
CA ALA A 157 -81.59 30.52 65.27
C ALA A 157 -81.67 30.35 66.80
N LEU A 158 -80.75 29.58 67.39
CA LEU A 158 -80.72 29.35 68.83
C LEU A 158 -80.29 30.61 69.61
N THR A 159 -79.31 31.35 69.09
CA THR A 159 -78.91 32.64 69.67
C THR A 159 -80.03 33.68 69.57
N LEU A 160 -80.74 33.74 68.44
CA LEU A 160 -81.91 34.60 68.29
C LEU A 160 -83.04 34.21 69.26
N PHE A 161 -83.30 32.91 69.42
CA PHE A 161 -84.29 32.40 70.37
C PHE A 161 -83.96 32.81 71.81
N LEU A 162 -82.71 32.61 72.24
CA LEU A 162 -82.25 33.02 73.57
C LEU A 162 -82.36 34.52 73.79
N PHE A 163 -82.02 35.32 72.77
CA PHE A 163 -82.16 36.77 72.83
C PHE A 163 -83.62 37.20 73.00
N ILE A 164 -84.54 36.65 72.20
CA ILE A 164 -85.98 36.96 72.31
C ILE A 164 -86.53 36.51 73.67
N TRP A 165 -86.15 35.32 74.15
CA TRP A 165 -86.55 34.83 75.46
C TRP A 165 -86.05 35.72 76.61
N LEU A 166 -84.79 36.15 76.56
CA LEU A 166 -84.24 37.06 77.57
C LEU A 166 -84.94 38.44 77.52
N LEU A 167 -85.22 38.93 76.32
CA LEU A 167 -85.91 40.20 76.12
C LEU A 167 -87.34 40.16 76.66
N THR A 168 -88.09 39.07 76.43
CA THR A 168 -89.44 38.90 77.00
C THR A 168 -89.42 38.67 78.52
N LEU A 169 -88.39 38.01 79.06
CA LEU A 169 -88.14 37.88 80.50
C LEU A 169 -88.00 39.26 81.15
N ILE A 170 -87.14 40.11 80.58
CA ILE A 170 -86.90 41.48 81.09
C ILE A 170 -88.18 42.31 81.04
N ILE A 171 -88.93 42.26 79.94
CA ILE A 171 -90.21 42.97 79.81
C ILE A 171 -91.23 42.50 80.86
N THR A 172 -91.25 41.20 81.15
CA THR A 172 -92.25 40.58 82.04
C THR A 172 -91.98 40.89 83.52
N PHE A 173 -90.76 40.66 83.99
CA PHE A 173 -90.39 40.81 85.40
C PHE A 173 -89.84 42.17 85.78
N PHE A 174 -89.27 42.91 84.81
CA PHE A 174 -88.67 44.24 85.03
C PHE A 174 -89.20 45.30 84.05
N PRO A 175 -90.54 45.50 83.96
CA PRO A 175 -91.13 46.45 83.01
C PRO A 175 -90.72 47.91 83.26
N GLU A 176 -90.29 48.24 84.48
CA GLU A 176 -89.79 49.58 84.86
C GLU A 176 -88.26 49.69 84.93
N SER A 177 -87.53 48.74 84.31
CA SER A 177 -86.07 48.75 84.33
C SER A 177 -85.49 50.06 83.81
N ILE A 178 -84.36 50.46 84.39
CA ILE A 178 -83.70 51.75 84.15
C ILE A 178 -83.38 51.97 82.65
N ILE A 179 -83.10 50.89 81.93
CA ILE A 179 -82.79 50.90 80.48
C ILE A 179 -84.01 51.30 79.63
N LEU A 180 -85.23 51.01 80.10
CA LEU A 180 -86.49 51.27 79.41
C LEU A 180 -87.14 52.61 79.79
N LYS A 181 -86.78 53.17 80.96
CA LYS A 181 -87.24 54.50 81.42
C LYS A 181 -86.74 55.66 80.56
N SER A 182 -85.65 55.48 79.81
CA SER A 182 -85.06 56.52 78.95
C SER A 182 -85.89 56.81 77.68
N HIS A 183 -86.86 55.95 77.33
CA HIS A 183 -87.69 56.09 76.13
C HIS A 183 -89.20 55.94 76.43
N PRO A 184 -89.90 57.04 76.77
CA PRO A 184 -91.30 56.98 77.22
C PRO A 184 -92.30 56.43 76.19
N LEU A 185 -92.01 56.58 74.88
CA LEU A 185 -92.80 55.96 73.79
C LEU A 185 -92.76 54.42 73.86
N ILE A 186 -91.59 53.86 74.15
CA ILE A 186 -91.39 52.41 74.26
C ILE A 186 -92.05 51.91 75.55
N GLN A 187 -91.94 52.65 76.66
CA GLN A 187 -92.54 52.29 77.94
C GLN A 187 -94.08 52.22 77.88
N SER A 188 -94.73 53.16 77.20
CA SER A 188 -96.19 53.15 77.01
C SER A 188 -96.69 52.03 76.08
N THR A 189 -95.84 51.58 75.16
CA THR A 189 -96.15 50.47 74.26
C THR A 189 -95.97 49.14 75.00
N ILE A 190 -94.91 49.01 75.78
CA ILE A 190 -94.62 47.78 76.54
C ILE A 190 -95.64 47.52 77.64
N SER A 191 -96.14 48.56 78.32
CA SER A 191 -97.20 48.38 79.33
C SER A 191 -98.51 47.84 78.72
N LYS A 192 -98.85 48.25 77.49
CA LYS A 192 -100.02 47.72 76.76
C LYS A 192 -99.86 46.26 76.34
N TYR A 193 -98.65 45.85 75.98
CA TYR A 193 -98.37 44.50 75.49
C TYR A 193 -97.75 43.58 76.55
N LYS A 194 -97.72 43.99 77.82
CA LYS A 194 -97.11 43.23 78.93
C LYS A 194 -97.72 41.83 79.06
N ASP A 195 -99.05 41.72 79.00
CA ASP A 195 -99.75 40.43 79.13
C ASP A 195 -99.47 39.50 77.93
N ILE A 196 -99.24 40.08 76.74
CA ILE A 196 -98.84 39.31 75.56
C ILE A 196 -97.37 38.87 75.69
N ALA A 197 -96.51 39.74 76.22
CA ALA A 197 -95.11 39.42 76.47
C ALA A 197 -94.93 38.36 77.58
N THR A 198 -95.78 38.35 78.62
CA THR A 198 -95.76 37.33 79.68
C THR A 198 -96.20 35.96 79.15
N ILE A 199 -97.27 35.90 78.34
CA ILE A 199 -97.70 34.67 77.66
C ILE A 199 -96.59 34.17 76.72
N LEU A 200 -96.00 35.07 75.94
CA LEU A 200 -94.90 34.72 75.03
C LEU A 200 -93.67 34.22 75.82
N PHE A 201 -93.33 34.85 76.95
CA PHE A 201 -92.27 34.41 77.84
C PHE A 201 -92.55 33.01 78.41
N LEU A 202 -93.79 32.70 78.82
CA LEU A 202 -94.16 31.37 79.32
C LEU A 202 -94.02 30.30 78.23
N VAL A 203 -94.50 30.56 77.00
CA VAL A 203 -94.35 29.64 75.87
C VAL A 203 -92.87 29.43 75.51
N LEU A 204 -92.09 30.51 75.44
CA LEU A 204 -90.65 30.43 75.17
C LEU A 204 -89.89 29.74 76.31
N SER A 205 -90.31 29.91 77.57
CA SER A 205 -89.73 29.20 78.72
C SER A 205 -90.04 27.71 78.69
N PHE A 206 -91.26 27.32 78.29
CA PHE A 206 -91.63 25.91 78.14
C PHE A 206 -90.86 25.25 77.00
N THR A 207 -90.69 25.94 75.87
CA THR A 207 -89.84 25.45 74.76
C THR A 207 -88.36 25.40 75.16
N PHE A 208 -87.86 26.38 75.91
CA PHE A 208 -86.51 26.36 76.46
C PHE A 208 -86.30 25.18 77.42
N LEU A 209 -87.28 24.90 78.31
CA LEU A 209 -87.27 23.74 79.21
C LEU A 209 -87.24 22.42 78.43
N TYR A 210 -88.04 22.29 77.37
CA TYR A 210 -88.00 21.12 76.47
C TYR A 210 -86.61 20.93 75.83
N PHE A 211 -85.99 22.00 75.33
CA PHE A 211 -84.63 21.94 74.80
C PHE A 211 -83.60 21.60 75.88
N LEU A 212 -83.75 22.10 77.10
CA LEU A 212 -82.92 21.76 78.26
C LEU A 212 -83.02 20.27 78.61
N LEU A 213 -84.24 19.72 78.68
CA LEU A 213 -84.46 18.29 78.95
C LEU A 213 -83.85 17.41 77.86
N LYS A 214 -84.01 17.79 76.59
CA LYS A 214 -83.36 17.12 75.45
C LYS A 214 -81.83 17.22 75.51
N TYR A 215 -81.28 18.33 76.00
CA TYR A 215 -79.85 18.49 76.18
C TYR A 215 -79.34 17.70 77.41
N PHE A 216 -80.16 17.51 78.44
CA PHE A 216 -79.86 16.65 79.59
C PHE A 216 -79.72 15.17 79.21
N GLU A 217 -80.52 14.65 78.26
CA GLU A 217 -80.30 13.32 77.67
C GLU A 217 -78.90 13.20 77.02
N VAL A 218 -78.44 14.27 76.36
CA VAL A 218 -77.09 14.32 75.75
C VAL A 218 -75.99 14.49 76.80
N ILE A 219 -76.24 15.20 77.90
CA ILE A 219 -75.27 15.38 79.00
C ILE A 219 -75.14 14.12 79.87
N GLN A 220 -76.17 13.29 80.00
CA GLN A 220 -76.01 12.00 80.70
C GLN A 220 -74.93 11.11 80.04
N GLU A 221 -74.64 11.31 78.74
CA GLU A 221 -73.52 10.67 78.01
C GLU A 221 -72.14 11.33 78.24
N LEU A 222 -72.05 12.42 79.01
CA LEU A 222 -70.81 13.15 79.34
C LEU A 222 -70.23 12.78 80.73
N LYS A 223 -70.90 11.95 81.53
CA LYS A 223 -70.28 11.39 82.74
C LYS A 223 -69.37 10.22 82.38
N PHE A 224 -68.09 10.38 82.72
CA PHE A 224 -66.94 9.48 82.54
C PHE A 224 -66.19 9.56 81.21
N LYS A 225 -65.32 10.56 81.11
CA LYS A 225 -64.02 10.40 80.46
C LYS A 225 -62.95 11.03 81.35
N PHE A 226 -61.92 10.26 81.73
CA PHE A 226 -60.59 10.34 81.11
C PHE A 226 -59.59 9.42 81.83
N GLN A 227 -59.38 8.25 81.24
CA GLN A 227 -58.05 7.73 81.01
C GLN A 227 -58.04 7.26 79.54
N ASP A 228 -58.01 8.23 78.62
CA ASP A 228 -57.68 7.97 77.22
C ASP A 228 -56.17 8.11 77.12
N THR A 229 -55.44 7.00 77.16
CA THR A 229 -54.14 6.88 76.49
C THR A 229 -53.90 5.43 76.14
N GLU A 230 -53.87 5.20 74.82
CA GLU A 230 -53.48 3.98 74.14
C GLU A 230 -54.50 2.83 74.17
N ILE A 231 -54.70 2.27 72.99
CA ILE A 231 -55.10 0.87 72.83
C ILE A 231 -53.98 0.07 73.48
N THR A 232 -54.02 -0.08 74.81
CA THR A 232 -53.17 -1.02 75.51
C THR A 232 -53.72 -2.39 75.16
N LEU A 233 -53.09 -3.00 74.15
CA LEU A 233 -52.95 -4.44 74.01
C LEU A 233 -52.56 -5.02 75.37
N ASN A 234 -53.54 -5.38 76.19
CA ASN A 234 -53.32 -6.24 77.34
C ASN A 234 -54.60 -6.94 77.79
N ASN A 235 -54.65 -8.22 77.42
CA ASN A 235 -55.09 -9.34 78.24
C ASN A 235 -56.58 -9.51 78.58
N LYS A 236 -57.45 -9.53 77.56
CA LYS A 236 -58.56 -10.50 77.49
C LYS A 236 -58.47 -11.26 76.16
N ARG A 237 -57.82 -12.43 76.20
CA ARG A 237 -57.11 -13.04 75.05
C ARG A 237 -57.94 -13.82 74.01
N ASN A 238 -59.27 -13.78 73.98
CA ASN A 238 -60.05 -14.67 73.09
C ASN A 238 -61.37 -14.11 72.50
N GLU A 239 -61.73 -12.83 72.71
CA GLU A 239 -62.98 -12.28 72.16
C GLU A 239 -62.71 -11.48 70.87
N SER A 240 -63.36 -11.87 69.76
CA SER A 240 -63.32 -11.13 68.49
C SER A 240 -63.83 -9.69 68.69
N ILE A 241 -63.20 -8.72 68.02
CA ILE A 241 -63.60 -7.32 68.06
C ILE A 241 -64.97 -7.16 67.40
N LEU A 242 -65.24 -7.90 66.33
CA LEU A 242 -66.58 -7.95 65.72
C LEU A 242 -67.64 -8.39 66.72
N ASN A 243 -67.34 -9.38 67.56
CA ASN A 243 -68.26 -9.85 68.60
C ASN A 243 -68.43 -8.83 69.73
N THR A 244 -67.37 -8.12 70.11
CA THR A 244 -67.43 -7.05 71.13
C THR A 244 -68.36 -5.90 70.70
N TYR A 245 -68.39 -5.59 69.41
CA TYR A 245 -69.23 -4.54 68.82
C TYR A 245 -70.46 -5.08 68.09
N LEU A 246 -70.88 -6.33 68.37
CA LEU A 246 -71.98 -6.98 67.66
C LEU A 246 -73.30 -6.20 67.77
N ASP A 247 -73.63 -5.67 68.96
CA ASP A 247 -74.82 -4.83 69.17
C ASP A 247 -74.81 -3.58 68.28
N GLU A 248 -73.64 -2.98 68.07
CA GLU A 248 -73.48 -1.82 67.19
C GLU A 248 -73.66 -2.21 65.72
N VAL A 249 -73.16 -3.39 65.32
CA VAL A 249 -73.34 -3.92 63.96
C VAL A 249 -74.82 -4.25 63.71
N LEU A 250 -75.51 -4.89 64.66
CA LEU A 250 -76.94 -5.15 64.58
C LEU A 250 -77.74 -3.85 64.54
N TYR A 251 -77.40 -2.86 65.36
CA TYR A 251 -78.03 -1.54 65.31
C TYR A 251 -77.77 -0.81 63.97
N PHE A 252 -76.56 -0.96 63.41
CA PHE A 252 -76.23 -0.46 62.08
C PHE A 252 -77.13 -1.09 61.02
N PHE A 253 -77.28 -2.42 61.01
CA PHE A 253 -78.18 -3.09 60.07
C PHE A 253 -79.66 -2.90 60.42
N GLU A 254 -80.04 -2.52 61.64
CA GLU A 254 -81.43 -2.17 61.94
C GLU A 254 -81.80 -0.82 61.30
N LYS A 255 -80.92 0.19 61.42
CA LYS A 255 -81.21 1.57 60.98
C LYS A 255 -80.74 1.89 59.57
N SER A 256 -79.67 1.29 59.08
CA SER A 256 -79.19 1.48 57.71
C SER A 256 -80.08 0.73 56.73
N LYS A 257 -80.19 1.21 55.49
CA LYS A 257 -80.92 0.51 54.42
C LYS A 257 -80.08 -0.49 53.64
N VAL A 258 -78.84 -0.75 54.08
CA VAL A 258 -77.90 -1.65 53.39
C VAL A 258 -78.52 -3.04 53.26
N ASN A 259 -78.38 -3.64 52.07
CA ASN A 259 -78.84 -4.98 51.73
C ASN A 259 -77.67 -5.90 51.39
N ILE A 260 -76.65 -5.34 50.74
CA ILE A 260 -75.50 -6.09 50.21
C ILE A 260 -74.23 -5.45 50.74
N VAL A 261 -73.38 -6.25 51.38
CA VAL A 261 -72.03 -5.83 51.79
C VAL A 261 -71.04 -6.52 50.88
N ILE A 262 -70.20 -5.74 50.21
CA ILE A 262 -69.19 -6.22 49.28
C ILE A 262 -67.83 -6.05 49.95
N PHE A 263 -67.12 -7.15 50.15
CA PHE A 263 -65.78 -7.16 50.68
C PHE A 263 -64.78 -7.38 49.54
N GLU A 264 -63.87 -6.43 49.35
CA GLU A 264 -62.78 -6.48 48.38
C GLU A 264 -61.43 -6.47 49.10
N ASP A 265 -60.40 -7.04 48.46
CA ASP A 265 -59.00 -7.08 48.92
C ASP A 265 -58.77 -7.83 50.26
N LEU A 266 -59.74 -8.61 50.74
CA LEU A 266 -59.58 -9.49 51.92
C LEU A 266 -58.52 -10.59 51.71
N ASP A 267 -58.34 -11.01 50.46
CA ASP A 267 -57.43 -12.08 50.08
C ASP A 267 -55.94 -11.71 50.22
N ARG A 268 -55.60 -10.42 50.24
CA ARG A 268 -54.20 -9.95 50.41
C ARG A 268 -53.57 -10.35 51.74
N PHE A 269 -54.38 -10.57 52.77
CA PHE A 269 -53.92 -10.97 54.10
C PHE A 269 -53.61 -12.48 54.18
N ASN A 270 -54.04 -13.26 53.18
CA ASN A 270 -53.84 -14.72 53.10
C ASN A 270 -54.23 -15.46 54.38
N ASN A 271 -55.31 -15.02 55.03
CA ASN A 271 -55.80 -15.54 56.30
C ASN A 271 -57.25 -16.05 56.16
N PRO A 272 -57.48 -17.38 56.21
CA PRO A 272 -58.83 -17.95 56.10
C PRO A 272 -59.76 -17.62 57.29
N GLU A 273 -59.21 -17.31 58.47
CA GLU A 273 -60.00 -17.15 59.70
C GLU A 273 -60.99 -15.98 59.64
N ILE A 274 -60.63 -14.89 58.94
CA ILE A 274 -61.53 -13.73 58.80
C ILE A 274 -62.82 -14.09 58.05
N PHE A 275 -62.76 -15.00 57.08
CA PHE A 275 -63.94 -15.43 56.33
C PHE A 275 -64.90 -16.25 57.21
N ILE A 276 -64.37 -17.02 58.17
CA ILE A 276 -65.17 -17.72 59.18
C ILE A 276 -65.92 -16.68 60.03
N LYS A 277 -65.22 -15.66 60.52
CA LYS A 277 -65.82 -14.61 61.36
C LYS A 277 -66.85 -13.76 60.62
N LEU A 278 -66.62 -13.43 59.36
CA LEU A 278 -67.60 -12.69 58.55
C LEU A 278 -68.83 -13.55 58.21
N ARG A 279 -68.64 -14.86 57.96
CA ARG A 279 -69.77 -15.79 57.80
C ARG A 279 -70.60 -15.89 59.08
N GLU A 280 -69.96 -16.09 60.23
CA GLU A 280 -70.62 -16.10 61.56
C GLU A 280 -71.40 -14.80 61.80
N LEU A 281 -70.79 -13.65 61.50
CA LEU A 281 -71.44 -12.33 61.61
C LEU A 281 -72.69 -12.25 60.73
N ASN A 282 -72.59 -12.67 59.46
CA ASN A 282 -73.71 -12.63 58.52
C ASN A 282 -74.86 -13.53 58.98
N ASP A 283 -74.56 -14.71 59.53
CA ASP A 283 -75.54 -15.61 60.10
C ASP A 283 -76.25 -14.97 61.31
N ILE A 284 -75.51 -14.30 62.21
CA ILE A 284 -76.08 -13.59 63.34
C ILE A 284 -76.97 -12.42 62.89
N VAL A 285 -76.51 -11.62 61.92
CA VAL A 285 -77.26 -10.48 61.37
C VAL A 285 -78.59 -10.93 60.76
N ASN A 286 -78.58 -12.00 59.96
CA ASN A 286 -79.79 -12.52 59.31
C ASN A 286 -80.74 -13.27 60.27
N ASN A 287 -80.21 -13.91 61.32
CA ASN A 287 -81.04 -14.61 62.30
C ASN A 287 -81.57 -13.67 63.41
N SER A 288 -81.08 -12.43 63.47
CA SER A 288 -81.52 -11.43 64.44
C SER A 288 -82.91 -10.89 64.11
N LYS A 289 -83.84 -11.05 65.05
CA LYS A 289 -85.20 -10.46 64.96
C LYS A 289 -85.18 -8.93 64.89
N GLN A 290 -84.10 -8.28 65.34
CA GLN A 290 -83.95 -6.83 65.32
C GLN A 290 -83.77 -6.29 63.89
N VAL A 291 -82.99 -6.99 63.05
CA VAL A 291 -82.71 -6.56 61.67
C VAL A 291 -83.84 -6.97 60.73
N ASN A 292 -84.34 -8.20 60.87
CA ASN A 292 -85.47 -8.77 60.12
C ASN A 292 -85.45 -8.48 58.60
N ARG A 293 -84.27 -8.57 57.99
CA ARG A 293 -84.04 -8.37 56.55
C ARG A 293 -82.94 -9.32 56.08
N ASN A 294 -83.02 -9.73 54.82
CA ASN A 294 -81.98 -10.56 54.20
C ASN A 294 -80.78 -9.69 53.81
N ILE A 295 -79.70 -9.83 54.57
CA ILE A 295 -78.42 -9.18 54.31
C ILE A 295 -77.50 -10.19 53.63
N LYS A 296 -76.87 -9.79 52.53
CA LYS A 296 -75.99 -10.67 51.74
C LYS A 296 -74.58 -10.13 51.72
N PHE A 297 -73.61 -11.00 51.98
CA PHE A 297 -72.19 -10.67 51.92
C PHE A 297 -71.60 -11.24 50.64
N ILE A 298 -70.96 -10.38 49.84
CA ILE A 298 -70.25 -10.75 48.63
C ILE A 298 -68.76 -10.58 48.89
N TYR A 299 -67.96 -11.58 48.55
CA TYR A 299 -66.52 -11.61 48.78
C TYR A 299 -65.78 -11.70 47.45
N ALA A 300 -65.02 -10.68 47.06
CA ALA A 300 -64.14 -10.74 45.90
C ALA A 300 -62.76 -11.26 46.31
N ILE A 301 -62.41 -12.48 45.90
CA ILE A 301 -61.20 -13.19 46.36
C ILE A 301 -60.47 -13.91 45.22
N LYS A 302 -59.17 -14.18 45.41
CA LYS A 302 -58.37 -15.05 44.53
C LYS A 302 -58.75 -16.53 44.66
N ASP A 303 -58.53 -17.29 43.58
CA ASP A 303 -58.88 -18.72 43.51
C ASP A 303 -58.12 -19.61 44.51
N ASP A 304 -56.86 -19.25 44.78
CA ASP A 304 -55.91 -19.98 45.63
C ASP A 304 -55.92 -19.51 47.10
N MET A 305 -56.99 -18.84 47.55
CA MET A 305 -57.13 -18.41 48.95
C MET A 305 -57.27 -19.56 49.94
N PHE A 306 -57.84 -20.69 49.51
CA PHE A 306 -58.11 -21.84 50.35
C PHE A 306 -57.28 -23.02 49.86
N ILE A 307 -56.71 -23.77 50.80
CA ILE A 307 -56.02 -25.03 50.51
C ILE A 307 -57.11 -26.07 50.18
N ASP A 308 -57.08 -26.67 48.99
CA ASP A 308 -58.00 -27.72 48.52
C ASP A 308 -59.50 -27.35 48.37
N ARG A 309 -60.38 -28.38 48.39
CA ARG A 309 -61.84 -28.32 48.10
C ARG A 309 -62.67 -27.54 49.14
N ASP A 310 -62.04 -26.94 50.14
CA ASP A 310 -62.71 -26.34 51.30
C ASP A 310 -63.44 -25.02 50.98
N ARG A 311 -63.13 -24.34 49.87
CA ARG A 311 -63.84 -23.10 49.47
C ARG A 311 -65.36 -23.26 49.33
N ALA A 312 -65.81 -24.42 48.87
CA ALA A 312 -67.25 -24.73 48.75
C ALA A 312 -67.96 -24.91 50.10
N LYS A 313 -67.21 -25.05 51.21
CA LYS A 313 -67.76 -25.07 52.58
C LYS A 313 -67.98 -23.66 53.13
N PHE A 314 -67.27 -22.64 52.62
CA PHE A 314 -67.29 -21.27 53.16
C PHE A 314 -68.30 -20.34 52.48
N PHE A 315 -68.73 -20.63 51.25
CA PHE A 315 -69.67 -19.80 50.52
C PHE A 315 -70.89 -20.62 50.08
N ASP A 316 -72.06 -19.98 50.10
CA ASP A 316 -73.32 -20.61 49.70
C ASP A 316 -73.47 -20.59 48.16
N PHE A 317 -72.75 -19.69 47.47
CA PHE A 317 -72.68 -19.60 46.02
C PHE A 317 -71.32 -19.04 45.57
N ILE A 318 -70.79 -19.53 44.44
CA ILE A 318 -69.50 -19.08 43.88
C ILE A 318 -69.70 -18.66 42.42
N VAL A 319 -69.28 -17.45 42.08
CA VAL A 319 -69.25 -16.89 40.71
C VAL A 319 -67.80 -16.88 40.24
N PRO A 320 -67.39 -17.78 39.32
CA PRO A 320 -66.03 -17.80 38.78
C PRO A 320 -65.88 -16.78 37.66
N ILE A 321 -64.93 -15.85 37.80
CA ILE A 321 -64.58 -14.84 36.80
C ILE A 321 -63.44 -15.36 35.92
N ILE A 322 -63.72 -15.49 34.63
CA ILE A 322 -62.71 -15.84 33.63
C ILE A 322 -61.79 -14.62 33.42
N PRO A 323 -60.46 -14.79 33.45
CA PRO A 323 -59.52 -13.70 33.24
C PRO A 323 -59.69 -13.08 31.86
N VAL A 324 -59.80 -11.75 31.82
CA VAL A 324 -59.87 -10.99 30.56
C VAL A 324 -58.59 -11.16 29.74
N ILE A 325 -57.46 -11.29 30.42
CA ILE A 325 -56.15 -11.51 29.81
C ILE A 325 -55.54 -12.82 30.26
N ASN A 326 -54.93 -13.53 29.33
CA ASN A 326 -54.09 -14.70 29.55
C ASN A 326 -52.96 -14.71 28.51
N PRO A 327 -51.91 -15.53 28.71
CA PRO A 327 -50.78 -15.60 27.77
C PRO A 327 -51.16 -15.84 26.30
N THR A 328 -52.29 -16.52 26.04
CA THR A 328 -52.72 -16.88 24.68
C THR A 328 -53.49 -15.78 23.95
N ASN A 329 -54.13 -14.85 24.66
CA ASN A 329 -54.94 -13.77 24.08
C ASN A 329 -54.37 -12.36 24.36
N ALA A 330 -53.33 -12.26 25.18
CA ALA A 330 -52.73 -10.99 25.59
C ALA A 330 -52.25 -10.16 24.39
N TYR A 331 -51.72 -10.80 23.36
CA TYR A 331 -51.26 -10.11 22.15
C TYR A 331 -52.38 -9.34 21.46
N ASP A 332 -53.50 -10.01 21.17
CA ASP A 332 -54.63 -9.41 20.47
C ASP A 332 -55.23 -8.27 21.30
N LEU A 333 -55.37 -8.49 22.61
CA LEU A 333 -55.87 -7.47 23.54
C LEU A 333 -54.95 -6.24 23.58
N ILE A 334 -53.63 -6.44 23.57
CA ILE A 334 -52.65 -5.35 23.57
C ILE A 334 -52.71 -4.55 22.27
N ARG A 335 -52.77 -5.25 21.12
CA ARG A 335 -52.91 -4.60 19.81
C ARG A 335 -54.22 -3.82 19.73
N GLU A 336 -55.33 -4.38 20.20
CA GLU A 336 -56.62 -3.70 20.19
C GLU A 336 -56.63 -2.44 21.07
N ASN A 337 -56.10 -2.51 22.29
CA ASN A 337 -56.31 -1.47 23.30
C ASN A 337 -55.15 -0.47 23.47
N PHE A 338 -53.93 -0.83 23.06
CA PHE A 338 -52.73 -0.02 23.34
C PHE A 338 -51.92 0.32 22.08
N ILE A 339 -51.77 -0.61 21.14
CA ILE A 339 -50.92 -0.44 19.95
C ILE A 339 -51.73 -0.78 18.67
N ASN A 340 -52.51 0.19 18.19
CA ASN A 340 -53.19 0.12 16.89
C ASN A 340 -52.99 1.41 16.08
N GLU A 341 -53.30 1.36 14.78
CA GLU A 341 -53.18 2.49 13.85
C GLU A 341 -53.97 3.74 14.27
N LYS A 342 -55.07 3.56 15.01
CA LYS A 342 -55.95 4.66 15.45
C LYS A 342 -55.44 5.37 16.71
N ILE A 343 -54.71 4.65 17.58
CA ILE A 343 -54.21 5.14 18.86
C ILE A 343 -52.81 5.73 18.69
N ASP A 344 -51.89 5.01 18.06
CA ASP A 344 -50.50 5.45 17.85
C ASP A 344 -49.86 4.72 16.66
N LYS A 345 -49.94 5.35 15.48
CA LYS A 345 -49.40 4.80 14.23
C LYS A 345 -47.88 4.58 14.27
N ASP A 346 -47.15 5.48 14.94
CA ASP A 346 -45.68 5.40 15.01
C ASP A 346 -45.23 4.19 15.84
N LEU A 347 -45.89 3.94 16.97
CA LEU A 347 -45.60 2.76 17.79
C LEU A 347 -46.06 1.46 17.11
N TYR A 348 -47.17 1.50 16.36
CA TYR A 348 -47.66 0.34 15.62
C TYR A 348 -46.65 -0.16 14.58
N GLU A 349 -46.00 0.75 13.85
CA GLU A 349 -44.98 0.45 12.84
C GLU A 349 -43.61 0.10 13.46
N LYS A 350 -43.22 0.74 14.57
CA LYS A 350 -41.88 0.56 15.18
C LYS A 350 -41.74 -0.65 16.10
N ILE A 351 -42.84 -1.21 16.62
CA ILE A 351 -42.81 -2.39 17.50
C ILE A 351 -42.93 -3.66 16.68
N ASP A 352 -41.92 -4.52 16.79
CA ASP A 352 -41.87 -5.78 16.06
C ASP A 352 -43.02 -6.73 16.51
N GLN A 353 -43.69 -7.33 15.53
CA GLN A 353 -44.85 -8.20 15.78
C GLN A 353 -44.44 -9.50 16.47
N THR A 354 -43.31 -10.08 16.08
CA THR A 354 -42.80 -11.34 16.66
C THR A 354 -42.42 -11.14 18.11
N PHE A 355 -41.67 -10.08 18.40
CA PHE A 355 -41.30 -9.67 19.75
C PHE A 355 -42.54 -9.45 20.62
N LEU A 356 -43.54 -8.70 20.14
CA LEU A 356 -44.75 -8.44 20.92
C LEU A 356 -45.52 -9.73 21.22
N ASN A 357 -45.62 -10.65 20.26
CA ASN A 357 -46.19 -11.99 20.48
C ASN A 357 -45.43 -12.77 21.55
N GLN A 358 -44.09 -12.80 21.48
CA GLN A 358 -43.25 -13.53 22.43
C GLN A 358 -43.37 -13.00 23.86
N VAL A 359 -43.36 -11.67 24.06
CA VAL A 359 -43.53 -11.10 25.41
C VAL A 359 -44.96 -11.24 25.93
N SER A 360 -45.95 -11.31 25.04
CA SER A 360 -47.36 -11.50 25.43
C SER A 360 -47.60 -12.82 26.16
N LEU A 361 -46.76 -13.84 25.91
CA LEU A 361 -46.80 -15.13 26.61
C LEU A 361 -46.48 -15.02 28.12
N TYR A 362 -45.93 -13.90 28.57
CA TYR A 362 -45.66 -13.66 30.00
C TYR A 362 -46.82 -12.95 30.70
N PHE A 363 -47.77 -12.36 29.96
CA PHE A 363 -48.82 -11.52 30.53
C PHE A 363 -50.05 -12.32 30.98
N ASP A 364 -50.37 -12.20 32.26
CA ASP A 364 -51.51 -12.84 32.93
C ASP A 364 -52.36 -11.87 33.78
N ASP A 365 -51.90 -10.64 34.00
CA ASP A 365 -52.62 -9.59 34.76
C ASP A 365 -52.81 -8.32 33.92
N LEU A 366 -54.06 -7.91 33.72
CA LEU A 366 -54.42 -6.75 32.91
C LEU A 366 -53.98 -5.44 33.56
N ARG A 367 -53.95 -5.34 34.90
CA ARG A 367 -53.47 -4.15 35.61
C ARG A 367 -51.97 -3.97 35.37
N LEU A 368 -51.21 -5.07 35.40
CA LEU A 368 -49.77 -5.05 35.13
C LEU A 368 -49.52 -4.60 33.68
N VAL A 369 -50.20 -5.20 32.71
CA VAL A 369 -50.13 -4.81 31.29
C VAL A 369 -50.49 -3.34 31.09
N THR A 370 -51.59 -2.89 31.70
CA THR A 370 -52.02 -1.48 31.61
C THR A 370 -50.95 -0.54 32.17
N ASN A 371 -50.31 -0.90 33.29
CA ASN A 371 -49.23 -0.10 33.84
C ASN A 371 -47.98 -0.11 32.95
N ILE A 372 -47.60 -1.27 32.42
CA ILE A 372 -46.49 -1.41 31.46
C ILE A 372 -46.68 -0.44 30.29
N PHE A 373 -47.87 -0.43 29.66
CA PHE A 373 -48.10 0.43 28.49
C PHE A 373 -48.28 1.92 28.85
N ASN A 374 -48.83 2.24 30.03
CA ASN A 374 -48.84 3.61 30.54
C ASN A 374 -47.42 4.14 30.76
N GLU A 375 -46.55 3.35 31.40
CA GLU A 375 -45.15 3.69 31.61
C GLU A 375 -44.39 3.74 30.30
N PHE A 376 -44.58 2.78 29.41
CA PHE A 376 -43.96 2.76 28.09
C PHE A 376 -44.29 4.04 27.32
N LYS A 377 -45.57 4.45 27.28
CA LYS A 377 -45.99 5.71 26.64
C LYS A 377 -45.39 6.95 27.29
N LEU A 378 -45.20 6.95 28.61
CA LEU A 378 -44.50 8.04 29.30
C LEU A 378 -43.01 8.08 28.93
N TYR A 379 -42.33 6.94 28.96
CA TYR A 379 -40.92 6.83 28.66
C TYR A 379 -40.64 7.16 27.19
N THR A 380 -41.47 6.69 26.25
CA THR A 380 -41.33 7.04 24.83
C THR A 380 -41.44 8.54 24.61
N LYS A 381 -42.36 9.23 25.33
CA LYS A 381 -42.52 10.69 25.26
C LYS A 381 -41.38 11.45 25.94
N LYS A 382 -40.83 10.93 27.04
CA LYS A 382 -39.78 11.61 27.84
C LYS A 382 -38.38 11.38 27.30
N LEU A 383 -38.12 10.20 26.73
CA LEU A 383 -36.87 9.86 26.05
C LEU A 383 -36.92 10.18 24.55
N TYR A 384 -37.99 10.82 24.06
CA TYR A 384 -38.23 11.14 22.64
C TYR A 384 -37.16 12.05 22.02
N THR A 385 -36.40 12.80 22.82
CA THR A 385 -35.25 13.58 22.32
C THR A 385 -34.13 12.72 21.74
N ASN A 386 -34.18 11.39 21.92
CA ASN A 386 -33.26 10.42 21.33
C ASN A 386 -33.99 9.64 20.22
N ASP A 387 -34.12 10.20 19.02
CA ASP A 387 -34.80 9.55 17.88
C ASP A 387 -34.23 8.16 17.52
N ASN A 388 -33.00 7.86 17.97
CA ASN A 388 -32.30 6.59 17.72
C ASN A 388 -32.60 5.47 18.74
N LEU A 389 -33.38 5.69 19.82
CA LEU A 389 -33.66 4.63 20.80
C LEU A 389 -34.64 3.58 20.26
N ASN A 390 -34.18 2.33 20.21
CA ASN A 390 -34.99 1.18 19.80
C ASN A 390 -36.22 1.00 20.73
N LYS A 391 -37.43 1.04 20.15
CA LYS A 391 -38.69 0.95 20.89
C LYS A 391 -38.95 -0.45 21.47
N ASN A 392 -38.48 -1.51 20.82
CA ASN A 392 -38.57 -2.88 21.35
C ASN A 392 -37.72 -3.02 22.62
N LYS A 393 -36.46 -2.52 22.60
CA LYS A 393 -35.58 -2.53 23.78
C LYS A 393 -36.15 -1.72 24.94
N LEU A 394 -36.74 -0.55 24.63
CA LEU A 394 -37.43 0.24 25.65
C LEU A 394 -38.63 -0.52 26.24
N LEU A 395 -39.49 -1.12 25.41
CA LEU A 395 -40.64 -1.88 25.90
C LEU A 395 -40.18 -3.07 26.76
N ALA A 396 -39.17 -3.82 26.32
CA ALA A 396 -38.57 -4.93 27.07
C ALA A 396 -38.10 -4.49 28.47
N LEU A 397 -37.43 -3.34 28.56
CA LEU A 397 -36.95 -2.83 29.83
C LEU A 397 -38.10 -2.35 30.74
N ILE A 398 -39.16 -1.76 30.19
CA ILE A 398 -40.36 -1.40 30.95
C ILE A 398 -41.13 -2.64 31.42
N ILE A 399 -41.19 -3.70 30.61
CA ILE A 399 -41.72 -5.00 31.02
C ILE A 399 -40.89 -5.52 32.20
N TYR A 400 -39.57 -5.59 32.08
CA TYR A 400 -38.69 -6.02 33.17
C TYR A 400 -38.88 -5.18 34.45
N LYS A 401 -38.98 -3.85 34.32
CA LYS A 401 -39.25 -2.94 35.45
C LYS A 401 -40.53 -3.30 36.19
N ASN A 402 -41.59 -3.65 35.47
CA ASN A 402 -42.90 -3.95 36.05
C ASN A 402 -42.94 -5.34 36.71
N TYR A 403 -42.24 -6.33 36.15
CA TYR A 403 -42.11 -7.67 36.76
C TYR A 403 -41.11 -7.70 37.92
N ASN A 404 -40.04 -6.91 37.86
CA ASN A 404 -38.94 -6.91 38.82
C ASN A 404 -38.60 -5.48 39.33
N PRO A 405 -39.54 -4.77 39.99
CA PRO A 405 -39.37 -3.35 40.34
C PRO A 405 -38.21 -3.09 41.33
N LEU A 406 -37.95 -4.02 42.26
CA LEU A 406 -36.85 -3.92 43.22
C LEU A 406 -35.48 -4.03 42.52
N GLU A 407 -35.33 -4.96 41.59
CA GLU A 407 -34.09 -5.11 40.83
C GLU A 407 -33.88 -3.92 39.88
N PHE A 408 -34.94 -3.46 39.22
CA PHE A 408 -34.86 -2.26 38.39
C PHE A 408 -34.45 -1.01 39.21
N ALA A 409 -34.98 -0.84 40.42
CA ALA A 409 -34.58 0.26 41.29
C ALA A 409 -33.07 0.22 41.65
N LYS A 410 -32.52 -0.98 41.85
CA LYS A 410 -31.07 -1.16 42.10
C LYS A 410 -30.22 -0.75 40.89
N LEU A 411 -30.73 -0.86 39.66
CA LEU A 411 -29.99 -0.48 38.45
C LEU A 411 -29.62 1.00 38.42
N HIS A 412 -30.48 1.87 38.96
CA HIS A 412 -30.15 3.29 39.11
C HIS A 412 -28.96 3.56 40.03
N SER A 413 -28.58 2.59 40.87
CA SER A 413 -27.43 2.65 41.77
C SER A 413 -26.29 1.72 41.35
N ASN A 414 -26.22 1.33 40.06
CA ASN A 414 -25.21 0.41 39.52
C ASN A 414 -25.16 -0.93 40.28
N LYS A 415 -26.34 -1.48 40.61
CA LYS A 415 -26.52 -2.76 41.30
C LYS A 415 -27.70 -3.52 40.68
N GLY A 416 -27.89 -4.77 41.08
CA GLY A 416 -29.01 -5.61 40.62
C GLY A 416 -28.61 -6.56 39.49
N GLU A 417 -29.53 -7.44 39.12
CA GLU A 417 -29.24 -8.58 38.24
C GLU A 417 -28.65 -8.18 36.88
N ILE A 418 -29.26 -7.22 36.18
CA ILE A 418 -28.78 -6.74 34.87
C ILE A 418 -27.35 -6.17 34.99
N TYR A 419 -27.09 -5.34 36.02
CA TYR A 419 -25.77 -4.77 36.24
C TYR A 419 -24.71 -5.87 36.51
N GLU A 420 -25.05 -6.85 37.35
CA GLU A 420 -24.14 -7.93 37.72
C GLU A 420 -23.80 -8.82 36.51
N ILE A 421 -24.78 -9.10 35.66
CA ILE A 421 -24.58 -9.89 34.42
C ILE A 421 -23.60 -9.18 33.49
N PHE A 422 -23.85 -7.92 33.14
CA PHE A 422 -23.04 -7.21 32.14
C PHE A 422 -21.67 -6.74 32.66
N ASN A 423 -21.56 -6.32 33.92
CA ASN A 423 -20.32 -5.73 34.44
C ASN A 423 -19.41 -6.75 35.15
N ASN A 424 -19.99 -7.75 35.84
CA ASN A 424 -19.20 -8.71 36.61
C ASN A 424 -19.09 -10.06 35.88
N LYS A 425 -20.22 -10.71 35.59
CA LYS A 425 -20.23 -12.09 35.04
C LYS A 425 -19.62 -12.15 33.63
N LYS A 426 -19.93 -11.17 32.77
CA LYS A 426 -19.29 -11.03 31.43
C LYS A 426 -17.76 -10.96 31.54
N GLN A 427 -17.24 -10.13 32.44
CA GLN A 427 -15.79 -9.96 32.63
C GLN A 427 -15.12 -11.23 33.15
N VAL A 428 -15.77 -11.98 34.05
CA VAL A 428 -15.28 -13.28 34.50
C VAL A 428 -15.21 -14.27 33.34
N MET A 429 -16.22 -14.28 32.46
CA MET A 429 -16.26 -15.14 31.29
C MET A 429 -15.15 -14.83 30.29
N ILE A 430 -14.97 -13.55 29.93
CA ILE A 430 -13.87 -13.09 29.07
C ILE A 430 -12.52 -13.55 29.63
N LYS A 431 -12.28 -13.41 30.95
CA LYS A 431 -11.05 -13.88 31.60
C LYS A 431 -10.84 -15.39 31.48
N ILE A 432 -11.90 -16.19 31.55
CA ILE A 432 -11.80 -17.65 31.41
C ILE A 432 -11.44 -18.02 29.97
N LEU A 433 -12.12 -17.43 28.98
CA LEU A 433 -11.92 -17.71 27.56
C LEU A 433 -10.55 -17.26 27.07
N THR A 434 -10.15 -16.03 27.41
CA THR A 434 -8.82 -15.49 27.09
C THR A 434 -7.70 -16.32 27.73
N LYS A 435 -7.91 -16.87 28.94
CA LYS A 435 -6.95 -17.78 29.58
C LYS A 435 -6.80 -19.08 28.80
N GLU A 436 -7.87 -19.63 28.27
CA GLU A 436 -7.82 -20.83 27.43
C GLU A 436 -7.04 -20.59 26.13
N ILE A 437 -7.30 -19.47 25.46
CA ILE A 437 -6.54 -19.06 24.26
C ILE A 437 -5.07 -18.81 24.57
N ASN A 438 -4.75 -18.08 25.64
CA ASN A 438 -3.35 -17.85 26.05
C ASN A 438 -2.63 -19.18 26.31
N ASN A 439 -3.30 -20.19 26.88
CA ASN A 439 -2.73 -21.53 27.04
C ASN A 439 -2.46 -22.23 25.70
N GLN A 440 -3.31 -22.02 24.69
CA GLN A 440 -3.07 -22.54 23.33
C GLN A 440 -1.91 -21.83 22.65
N ILE A 441 -1.84 -20.50 22.72
CA ILE A 441 -0.72 -19.70 22.21
C ILE A 441 0.59 -20.20 22.84
N LYS A 442 0.63 -20.31 24.18
CA LYS A 442 1.81 -20.81 24.91
C LYS A 442 2.22 -22.22 24.48
N LYS A 443 1.27 -23.10 24.12
CA LYS A 443 1.59 -24.44 23.59
C LYS A 443 2.26 -24.35 22.22
N ILE A 444 1.82 -23.45 21.34
CA ILE A 444 2.39 -23.25 19.99
C ILE A 444 3.76 -22.57 20.08
N GLU A 445 3.91 -21.52 20.89
CA GLU A 445 5.20 -20.87 21.15
C GLU A 445 6.23 -21.86 21.69
N ASN A 446 5.84 -22.73 22.63
CA ASN A 446 6.69 -23.81 23.13
C ASN A 446 7.08 -24.83 22.06
N GLN A 447 6.26 -25.04 21.02
CA GLN A 447 6.62 -25.90 19.89
C GLN A 447 7.61 -25.21 18.95
N ALA A 448 7.39 -23.91 18.67
CA ALA A 448 8.25 -23.10 17.81
C ALA A 448 9.65 -22.87 18.43
N THR A 449 9.73 -22.64 19.73
CA THR A 449 11.01 -22.53 20.47
C THR A 449 11.78 -23.85 20.42
N LYS A 450 11.12 -24.97 20.73
CA LYS A 450 11.75 -26.31 20.63
C LYS A 450 12.28 -26.64 19.23
N SER A 451 11.66 -26.15 18.16
CA SER A 451 12.19 -26.30 16.80
C SER A 451 13.41 -25.42 16.51
N LYS A 452 13.47 -24.20 17.08
CA LYS A 452 14.64 -23.32 16.95
C LYS A 452 15.85 -23.86 17.72
N ASP A 453 15.60 -24.50 18.87
CA ASP A 453 16.64 -25.16 19.68
C ASP A 453 17.18 -26.45 19.05
N GLU A 454 16.64 -26.93 17.92
CA GLU A 454 17.20 -28.07 17.21
C GLU A 454 18.40 -27.62 16.36
N PHE A 455 19.54 -28.29 16.56
CA PHE A 455 20.81 -27.91 15.96
C PHE A 455 20.86 -28.17 14.44
N PHE A 456 20.22 -29.24 13.97
CA PHE A 456 20.22 -29.63 12.56
C PHE A 456 19.14 -28.88 11.78
N ASP A 457 19.47 -28.44 10.57
CA ASP A 457 18.55 -27.74 9.66
C ASP A 457 17.90 -28.70 8.67
N ASN A 458 18.55 -29.83 8.38
CA ASN A 458 18.09 -30.82 7.41
C ASN A 458 17.91 -32.21 8.03
N ILE A 459 16.84 -32.91 7.65
CA ILE A 459 16.58 -34.31 8.04
C ILE A 459 17.73 -35.21 7.56
N GLN A 460 18.31 -34.95 6.39
CA GLN A 460 19.45 -35.73 5.90
C GLN A 460 20.70 -35.57 6.77
N GLU A 461 20.95 -34.38 7.33
CA GLU A 461 22.05 -34.14 8.27
C GLU A 461 21.81 -34.89 9.58
N LEU A 462 20.57 -34.82 10.11
CA LEU A 462 20.19 -35.59 11.29
C LEU A 462 20.41 -37.09 11.04
N ARG A 463 19.91 -37.64 9.93
CA ARG A 463 20.06 -39.05 9.57
C ARG A 463 21.53 -39.44 9.41
N SER A 464 22.35 -38.58 8.81
CA SER A 464 23.78 -38.82 8.61
C SER A 464 24.52 -39.10 9.92
N ILE A 465 24.11 -38.48 11.03
CA ILE A 465 24.71 -38.73 12.34
C ILE A 465 24.32 -40.09 12.91
N TYR A 466 23.05 -40.49 12.73
CA TYR A 466 22.59 -41.82 13.12
C TYR A 466 23.28 -42.90 12.28
N VAL A 467 23.42 -42.67 10.97
CA VAL A 467 24.19 -43.54 10.07
C VAL A 467 25.67 -43.57 10.45
N LEU A 468 26.28 -42.45 10.83
CA LEU A 468 27.68 -42.41 11.26
C LEU A 468 27.90 -43.26 12.53
N GLN A 469 26.97 -43.26 13.48
CA GLN A 469 27.06 -44.15 14.64
C GLN A 469 26.88 -45.62 14.29
N ILE A 470 26.07 -45.93 13.28
CA ILE A 470 25.95 -47.28 12.72
C ILE A 470 27.25 -47.71 12.03
N LEU A 471 27.91 -46.80 11.31
CA LEU A 471 29.17 -47.05 10.62
C LEU A 471 30.34 -47.27 11.59
N LYS A 472 30.35 -46.64 12.77
CA LYS A 472 31.35 -46.94 13.81
C LYS A 472 31.31 -48.39 14.31
N ARG A 473 30.22 -49.11 14.03
CA ARG A 473 30.04 -50.52 14.38
C ARG A 473 30.42 -51.48 13.25
N LYS A 474 31.00 -50.96 12.15
CA LYS A 474 31.56 -51.79 11.07
C LYS A 474 32.57 -52.81 11.60
N PRO A 475 32.67 -53.99 10.97
CA PRO A 475 33.57 -55.03 11.42
C PRO A 475 35.04 -54.60 11.29
N ILE A 476 35.78 -54.63 12.39
CA ILE A 476 37.21 -54.34 12.42
C ILE A 476 37.96 -55.66 12.30
N ILE A 477 38.59 -55.88 11.15
CA ILE A 477 39.36 -57.09 10.86
C ILE A 477 40.79 -56.91 11.38
N SER A 478 41.18 -57.71 12.38
CA SER A 478 42.53 -57.66 12.97
C SER A 478 43.53 -58.57 12.26
N GLN A 479 43.06 -59.74 11.81
CA GLN A 479 43.90 -60.77 11.19
C GLN A 479 43.13 -61.54 10.11
N ILE A 480 43.79 -61.80 8.99
CA ILE A 480 43.30 -62.63 7.88
C ILE A 480 44.22 -63.85 7.79
N ASN A 481 43.70 -65.04 8.04
CA ASN A 481 44.49 -66.29 7.95
C ASN A 481 44.53 -66.81 6.52
N THR A 482 45.31 -66.21 5.62
CA THR A 482 45.65 -66.82 4.32
C THR A 482 47.04 -66.43 3.81
N TYR A 483 47.76 -67.43 3.26
CA TYR A 483 48.93 -67.25 2.41
C TYR A 483 48.44 -67.37 0.96
N SER A 484 48.67 -66.35 0.13
CA SER A 484 48.26 -66.25 -1.30
C SER A 484 46.77 -66.03 -1.61
N ALA A 485 46.34 -64.76 -1.52
CA ALA A 485 45.46 -64.07 -2.49
C ALA A 485 45.06 -62.72 -1.88
N GLN A 486 44.88 -61.68 -2.71
CA GLN A 486 44.15 -60.48 -2.28
C GLN A 486 42.68 -60.87 -2.06
N VAL A 487 42.31 -61.17 -0.81
CA VAL A 487 40.92 -61.43 -0.44
C VAL A 487 40.24 -60.09 -0.20
N VAL A 488 39.24 -59.77 -1.01
CA VAL A 488 38.37 -58.62 -0.79
C VAL A 488 37.17 -59.10 0.01
N PHE A 489 36.99 -58.53 1.21
CA PHE A 489 35.80 -58.73 2.02
C PHE A 489 34.81 -57.63 1.73
N ASP A 490 33.57 -58.00 1.40
CA ASP A 490 32.48 -57.06 1.22
C ASP A 490 31.68 -56.96 2.52
N GLU A 491 31.74 -55.77 3.13
CA GLU A 491 30.98 -55.40 4.32
C GLU A 491 29.54 -55.06 3.93
N LYS A 492 28.59 -55.87 4.37
CA LYS A 492 27.17 -55.69 4.07
C LYS A 492 26.37 -55.42 5.34
N LEU A 493 25.51 -54.41 5.29
CA LEU A 493 24.59 -54.10 6.38
C LEU A 493 23.25 -54.77 6.12
N PHE A 494 22.75 -55.50 7.12
CA PHE A 494 21.44 -56.12 7.12
C PHE A 494 20.51 -55.44 8.12
N ILE A 495 19.29 -55.16 7.69
CA ILE A 495 18.18 -54.67 8.53
C ILE A 495 17.08 -55.72 8.45
N ASP A 496 16.77 -56.39 9.56
CA ASP A 496 15.78 -57.48 9.64
C ASP A 496 15.88 -58.50 8.47
N SER A 497 17.11 -58.92 8.15
CA SER A 497 17.47 -59.86 7.06
C SER A 497 17.43 -59.32 5.62
N LYS A 498 17.21 -58.01 5.41
CA LYS A 498 17.34 -57.36 4.10
C LYS A 498 18.69 -56.65 3.99
N GLU A 499 19.46 -56.96 2.95
CA GLU A 499 20.69 -56.23 2.63
C GLU A 499 20.34 -54.82 2.15
N ILE A 500 20.94 -53.80 2.75
CA ILE A 500 20.76 -52.40 2.35
C ILE A 500 22.12 -51.77 2.08
N ASN A 501 22.23 -51.09 0.93
CA ASN A 501 23.42 -50.33 0.60
C ASN A 501 23.57 -49.14 1.57
N PHE A 502 24.72 -49.04 2.23
CA PHE A 502 24.97 -48.01 3.23
C PHE A 502 24.89 -46.58 2.67
N SER A 503 25.17 -46.38 1.37
CA SER A 503 25.07 -45.07 0.72
C SER A 503 23.63 -44.59 0.53
N GLU A 504 22.65 -45.49 0.67
CA GLU A 504 21.23 -45.21 0.42
C GLU A 504 20.38 -45.22 1.71
N ILE A 505 21.00 -45.41 2.88
CA ILE A 505 20.30 -45.49 4.16
C ILE A 505 19.65 -44.17 4.55
N THR A 506 20.22 -43.04 4.15
CA THR A 506 19.69 -41.71 4.46
C THR A 506 18.36 -41.40 3.73
N ASN A 507 18.01 -42.19 2.71
CA ASN A 507 16.74 -42.07 1.97
C ASN A 507 15.55 -42.44 2.87
N ASP A 508 14.40 -41.79 2.64
CA ASP A 508 13.21 -41.93 3.50
C ASP A 508 12.75 -43.39 3.70
N GLU A 509 12.67 -44.16 2.62
CA GLU A 509 12.21 -45.56 2.67
C GLU A 509 13.19 -46.46 3.46
N ASN A 510 14.50 -46.31 3.24
CA ASN A 510 15.50 -47.13 3.92
C ASN A 510 15.68 -46.70 5.39
N PHE A 511 15.60 -45.41 5.69
CA PHE A 511 15.71 -44.92 7.06
C PHE A 511 14.48 -45.28 7.91
N THR A 512 13.29 -45.32 7.31
CA THR A 512 12.08 -45.79 8.01
C THR A 512 12.14 -47.29 8.32
N LEU A 513 12.68 -48.11 7.41
CA LEU A 513 12.99 -49.52 7.70
C LEU A 513 14.02 -49.65 8.83
N LEU A 514 15.09 -48.87 8.81
CA LEU A 514 16.10 -48.83 9.87
C LEU A 514 15.49 -48.48 11.23
N LYS A 515 14.68 -47.41 11.29
CA LYS A 515 14.03 -46.92 12.52
C LYS A 515 13.10 -47.96 13.15
N ASN A 516 12.36 -48.69 12.32
CA ASN A 516 11.37 -49.67 12.77
C ASN A 516 11.95 -51.08 12.96
N SER A 517 13.23 -51.27 12.68
CA SER A 517 13.87 -52.58 12.72
C SER A 517 13.97 -53.17 14.12
N ALA A 518 13.84 -54.49 14.21
CA ALA A 518 14.08 -55.21 15.44
C ALA A 518 15.59 -55.49 15.64
N GLU A 519 16.29 -55.80 14.54
CA GLU A 519 17.70 -56.16 14.53
C GLU A 519 18.45 -55.57 13.32
N ILE A 520 19.61 -54.98 13.59
CA ILE A 520 20.55 -54.44 12.62
C ILE A 520 21.87 -55.19 12.80
N GLU A 521 22.42 -55.72 11.72
CA GLU A 521 23.65 -56.52 11.76
C GLU A 521 24.62 -56.15 10.62
N TRP A 522 25.91 -56.00 10.94
CA TRP A 522 26.98 -56.03 9.93
C TRP A 522 27.47 -57.46 9.69
N GLN A 523 27.45 -57.90 8.44
CA GLN A 523 27.97 -59.20 8.02
C GLN A 523 29.10 -59.03 6.99
N LEU A 524 30.12 -59.90 7.07
CA LEU A 524 31.19 -59.97 6.08
C LEU A 524 30.88 -61.07 5.08
N THR A 525 30.90 -60.73 3.79
CA THR A 525 30.75 -61.67 2.69
C THR A 525 32.01 -61.72 1.84
N THR A 526 32.26 -62.84 1.17
CA THR A 526 33.43 -63.05 0.32
C THR A 526 32.99 -63.42 -1.09
N ASN A 527 33.65 -62.86 -2.10
CA ASN A 527 33.33 -63.09 -3.52
C ASN A 527 33.72 -64.49 -4.04
N GLN A 528 34.42 -65.27 -3.23
CA GLN A 528 34.65 -66.69 -3.48
C GLN A 528 33.68 -67.47 -2.59
N GLY A 529 32.88 -68.37 -3.17
CA GLY A 529 31.96 -69.29 -2.46
C GLY A 529 32.67 -70.34 -1.59
N SER A 530 33.83 -70.00 -1.04
CA SER A 530 34.66 -70.82 -0.17
C SER A 530 34.32 -70.49 1.28
N SER A 531 33.63 -71.40 1.95
CA SER A 531 33.28 -71.36 3.38
C SER A 531 34.49 -71.48 4.35
N SER A 532 35.72 -71.36 3.85
CA SER A 532 36.96 -71.68 4.59
C SER A 532 37.85 -70.48 4.96
N ILE A 533 37.40 -69.24 4.66
CA ILE A 533 38.11 -68.01 5.06
C ILE A 533 37.30 -67.31 6.15
N GLN A 534 37.73 -67.42 7.41
CA GLN A 534 37.12 -66.69 8.52
C GLN A 534 38.05 -65.58 9.02
N PRO A 535 37.72 -64.29 8.81
CA PRO A 535 38.47 -63.18 9.40
C PRO A 535 38.23 -63.12 10.90
N ILE A 536 39.26 -62.75 11.67
CA ILE A 536 39.10 -62.46 13.10
C ILE A 536 38.60 -61.01 13.24
N ILE A 537 37.35 -60.86 13.68
CA ILE A 537 36.69 -59.56 13.89
C ILE A 537 36.82 -59.18 15.37
N GLU A 538 37.48 -58.04 15.66
CA GLU A 538 37.71 -57.59 17.05
C GLU A 538 36.42 -57.19 17.76
N ASN A 539 35.50 -56.53 17.04
CA ASN A 539 34.26 -55.99 17.58
C ASN A 539 33.04 -56.88 17.31
N LYS A 540 33.23 -58.22 17.27
CA LYS A 540 32.20 -59.19 16.92
C LYS A 540 30.90 -59.03 17.73
N ASP A 541 31.01 -58.74 19.02
CA ASP A 541 29.86 -58.56 19.91
C ASP A 541 29.06 -57.27 19.67
N LYS A 542 29.61 -56.33 18.90
CA LYS A 542 29.00 -55.02 18.59
C LYS A 542 28.37 -54.97 17.19
N LEU A 543 28.50 -56.04 16.40
CA LEU A 543 27.99 -56.11 15.03
C LEU A 543 26.47 -56.19 14.96
N LYS A 544 25.83 -56.78 15.98
CA LYS A 544 24.38 -56.88 16.15
C LYS A 544 23.88 -55.83 17.14
N PHE A 545 22.90 -55.02 16.76
CA PHE A 545 22.32 -53.97 17.58
C PHE A 545 20.92 -53.59 17.09
N ASN A 546 20.25 -52.64 17.75
CA ASN A 546 18.96 -52.12 17.32
C ASN A 546 18.98 -50.59 17.26
N PHE A 547 17.96 -50.01 16.63
CA PHE A 547 17.90 -48.56 16.43
C PHE A 547 17.80 -47.76 17.73
N LYS A 548 17.12 -48.28 18.76
CA LYS A 548 16.99 -47.60 20.08
C LYS A 548 18.34 -47.42 20.77
N MET A 549 19.26 -48.37 20.61
CA MET A 549 20.64 -48.23 21.11
C MET A 549 21.37 -47.09 20.41
N ILE A 550 21.24 -47.00 19.09
CA ILE A 550 21.83 -45.91 18.30
C ILE A 550 21.21 -44.56 18.69
N GLU A 551 19.89 -44.51 18.90
CA GLU A 551 19.18 -43.31 19.31
C GLU A 551 19.69 -42.76 20.66
N PHE A 552 19.87 -43.64 21.66
CA PHE A 552 20.42 -43.25 22.96
C PHE A 552 21.88 -42.78 22.86
N GLU A 553 22.69 -43.40 22.01
CA GLU A 553 24.10 -43.02 21.80
C GLU A 553 24.27 -41.70 21.04
N VAL A 554 23.32 -41.34 20.17
CA VAL A 554 23.30 -40.05 19.47
C VAL A 554 22.75 -38.95 20.38
N ASN A 555 21.64 -39.21 21.08
CA ASN A 555 21.03 -38.25 22.00
C ASN A 555 20.22 -38.95 23.10
N ASN A 556 20.65 -38.81 24.36
CA ASN A 556 19.99 -39.44 25.50
C ASN A 556 18.76 -38.67 26.04
N LEU A 557 18.49 -37.46 25.55
CA LEU A 557 17.38 -36.60 26.02
C LEU A 557 16.20 -36.56 25.04
N LYS A 558 16.45 -36.66 23.73
CA LYS A 558 15.44 -36.52 22.68
C LYS A 558 15.50 -37.71 21.71
N SER A 559 14.35 -38.32 21.45
CA SER A 559 14.21 -39.34 20.41
C SER A 559 14.40 -38.75 19.02
N TYR A 560 14.81 -39.57 18.06
CA TYR A 560 14.86 -39.24 16.64
C TYR A 560 13.53 -38.62 16.18
N ASP A 561 12.39 -39.19 16.57
CA ASP A 561 11.06 -38.69 16.16
C ASP A 561 10.76 -37.29 16.67
N SER A 562 11.17 -37.00 17.91
CA SER A 562 11.01 -35.66 18.45
C SER A 562 11.89 -34.66 17.70
N ARG A 563 13.08 -35.07 17.27
CA ARG A 563 14.05 -34.21 16.58
C ARG A 563 13.68 -34.02 15.12
N GLU A 564 13.28 -35.08 14.43
CA GLU A 564 12.72 -35.03 13.08
C GLU A 564 11.51 -34.09 13.04
N LYS A 565 10.60 -34.20 14.02
CA LYS A 565 9.46 -33.27 14.16
C LYS A 565 9.91 -31.83 14.41
N ASN A 566 10.97 -31.61 15.19
CA ASN A 566 11.52 -30.27 15.41
C ASN A 566 12.10 -29.68 14.11
N ILE A 567 12.81 -30.46 13.30
CA ILE A 567 13.35 -30.03 12.00
C ILE A 567 12.21 -29.72 11.03
N ILE A 568 11.19 -30.58 10.92
CA ILE A 568 10.00 -30.32 10.10
C ILE A 568 9.31 -29.03 10.55
N ASN A 569 9.21 -28.81 11.86
CA ASN A 569 8.64 -27.59 12.42
C ASN A 569 9.53 -26.36 12.23
N LYS A 570 10.84 -26.53 11.97
CA LYS A 570 11.82 -25.46 11.73
C LYS A 570 11.71 -24.88 10.31
N LEU A 571 11.17 -25.66 9.35
CA LEU A 571 10.91 -25.22 7.99
C LEU A 571 10.08 -23.93 7.96
N ASP A 572 10.44 -22.99 7.08
CA ASP A 572 9.82 -21.67 6.99
C ASP A 572 8.30 -21.74 6.81
N ASP A 573 7.80 -22.69 6.02
CA ASP A 573 6.36 -22.92 5.86
C ASP A 573 5.65 -23.30 7.17
N LYS A 574 6.28 -24.11 8.02
CA LYS A 574 5.71 -24.50 9.32
C LYS A 574 5.81 -23.37 10.34
N GLN A 575 6.90 -22.61 10.34
CA GLN A 575 7.02 -21.39 11.16
C GLN A 575 5.96 -20.36 10.77
N ARG A 576 5.73 -20.17 9.46
CA ARG A 576 4.64 -19.34 8.96
C ARG A 576 3.27 -19.83 9.42
N ILE A 577 2.99 -21.14 9.38
CA ILE A 577 1.74 -21.71 9.91
C ILE A 577 1.60 -21.50 11.43
N PHE A 578 2.69 -21.57 12.20
CA PHE A 578 2.65 -21.26 13.64
C PHE A 578 2.34 -19.79 13.89
N LEU A 579 2.98 -18.88 13.14
CA LEU A 579 2.72 -17.45 13.20
C LEU A 579 1.27 -17.14 12.81
N GLU A 580 0.76 -17.72 11.73
CA GLU A 580 -0.62 -17.57 11.30
C GLU A 580 -1.61 -18.08 12.37
N LYS A 581 -1.35 -19.24 12.98
CA LYS A 581 -2.17 -19.75 14.10
C LYS A 581 -2.11 -18.85 15.33
N ILE A 582 -0.94 -18.33 15.68
CA ILE A 582 -0.79 -17.39 16.80
C ILE A 582 -1.54 -16.09 16.49
N ASN A 583 -1.41 -15.56 15.27
CA ASN A 583 -2.12 -14.35 14.84
C ASN A 583 -3.63 -14.57 14.85
N ASN A 584 -4.12 -15.72 14.34
CA ASN A 584 -5.54 -16.09 14.39
C ASN A 584 -6.05 -16.23 15.83
N LEU A 585 -5.30 -16.90 16.71
CA LEU A 585 -5.67 -17.00 18.13
C LEU A 585 -5.62 -15.64 18.83
N THR A 586 -4.69 -14.77 18.46
CA THR A 586 -4.59 -13.41 19.00
C THR A 586 -5.74 -12.54 18.51
N ALA A 587 -6.16 -12.69 17.25
CA ALA A 587 -7.35 -12.07 16.69
C ALA A 587 -8.62 -12.57 17.38
N GLN A 588 -8.76 -13.90 17.60
CA GLN A 588 -9.87 -14.49 18.35
C GLN A 588 -9.92 -13.99 19.81
N LYS A 589 -8.75 -13.85 20.46
CA LYS A 589 -8.66 -13.27 21.80
C LYS A 589 -9.17 -11.83 21.82
N ARG A 590 -8.70 -11.00 20.89
CA ARG A 590 -9.18 -9.61 20.74
C ARG A 590 -10.69 -9.59 20.49
N GLN A 591 -11.19 -10.46 19.60
CA GLN A 591 -12.62 -10.57 19.33
C GLN A 591 -13.42 -10.86 20.60
N ILE A 592 -13.02 -11.87 21.40
CA ILE A 592 -13.68 -12.22 22.68
C ILE A 592 -13.67 -11.07 23.68
N GLU A 593 -12.57 -10.32 23.77
CA GLU A 593 -12.45 -9.15 24.66
C GLU A 593 -13.45 -8.04 24.30
N HIS A 594 -13.88 -7.98 23.03
CA HIS A 594 -14.80 -6.96 22.51
C HIS A 594 -16.21 -7.48 22.14
N SER A 595 -16.46 -8.80 22.23
CA SER A 595 -17.75 -9.42 21.94
C SER A 595 -18.87 -8.90 22.84
N SER A 596 -20.08 -8.80 22.29
CA SER A 596 -21.28 -8.59 23.10
C SER A 596 -21.54 -9.81 23.98
N LEU A 597 -22.34 -9.66 25.04
CA LEU A 597 -22.71 -10.80 25.87
C LEU A 597 -23.45 -11.86 25.06
N LYS A 598 -24.23 -11.46 24.04
CA LYS A 598 -24.94 -12.35 23.14
C LYS A 598 -23.97 -13.24 22.35
N ASP A 599 -22.96 -12.64 21.71
CA ASP A 599 -21.95 -13.39 20.95
C ASP A 599 -21.21 -14.39 21.87
N LEU A 600 -20.91 -13.96 23.10
CA LEU A 600 -20.29 -14.83 24.11
C LEU A 600 -21.20 -15.98 24.54
N ILE A 601 -22.52 -15.79 24.57
CA ILE A 601 -23.50 -16.83 24.94
C ILE A 601 -23.68 -17.85 23.81
N GLU A 602 -23.76 -17.41 22.56
CA GLU A 602 -23.91 -18.29 21.39
C GLU A 602 -22.68 -19.18 21.20
N ASP A 603 -21.48 -18.62 21.37
CA ASP A 603 -20.21 -19.33 21.18
C ASP A 603 -19.79 -20.15 22.42
N TYR A 604 -20.22 -19.76 23.64
CA TYR A 604 -19.73 -20.36 24.89
C TYR A 604 -20.83 -20.55 25.96
N SER A 605 -20.83 -21.72 26.60
CA SER A 605 -21.92 -22.26 27.42
C SER A 605 -22.68 -21.28 28.36
N GLU A 606 -24.00 -21.14 28.14
CA GLU A 606 -24.97 -20.36 28.94
C GLU A 606 -24.92 -20.59 30.46
N LYS A 607 -24.57 -21.82 30.90
CA LYS A 607 -24.63 -22.26 32.30
C LYS A 607 -23.75 -21.46 33.27
N LYS A 608 -22.78 -20.68 32.76
CA LYS A 608 -21.87 -19.85 33.58
C LYS A 608 -22.38 -18.44 33.84
N ILE A 609 -23.25 -17.89 32.99
CA ILE A 609 -23.80 -16.53 33.13
C ILE A 609 -25.07 -16.57 33.98
N PHE A 610 -25.99 -17.46 33.62
CA PHE A 610 -27.25 -17.60 34.33
C PHE A 610 -27.19 -18.77 35.32
N SER A 611 -27.21 -18.46 36.61
CA SER A 611 -27.43 -19.47 37.65
C SER A 611 -28.90 -19.89 37.60
N SER A 612 -29.16 -21.18 37.36
CA SER A 612 -30.49 -21.73 37.05
C SER A 612 -31.61 -21.49 38.07
N ASN A 613 -31.29 -20.95 39.25
CA ASN A 613 -32.22 -20.72 40.34
C ASN A 613 -32.36 -19.24 40.77
N THR A 614 -31.71 -18.28 40.10
CA THR A 614 -31.71 -16.87 40.55
C THR A 614 -32.38 -15.88 39.61
N HIS A 615 -32.42 -16.13 38.30
CA HIS A 615 -32.93 -15.17 37.31
C HIS A 615 -34.28 -15.65 36.73
N SER A 616 -35.18 -14.70 36.42
CA SER A 616 -36.50 -15.03 35.85
C SER A 616 -36.39 -15.50 34.39
N PRO A 617 -37.22 -16.45 33.92
CA PRO A 617 -37.23 -16.88 32.51
C PRO A 617 -37.40 -15.72 31.52
N LEU A 618 -38.18 -14.70 31.90
CA LEU A 618 -38.32 -13.45 31.16
C LEU A 618 -36.98 -12.75 30.98
N LEU A 619 -36.18 -12.57 32.04
CA LEU A 619 -34.88 -11.90 31.94
C LEU A 619 -33.91 -12.66 31.03
N HIS A 620 -33.91 -14.00 31.10
CA HIS A 620 -33.12 -14.83 30.18
C HIS A 620 -33.48 -14.57 28.72
N PHE A 621 -34.78 -14.59 28.42
CA PHE A 621 -35.29 -14.30 27.08
C PHE A 621 -34.88 -12.90 26.61
N LEU A 622 -35.07 -11.88 27.45
CA LEU A 622 -34.75 -10.49 27.09
C LEU A 622 -33.26 -10.27 26.81
N ILE A 623 -32.36 -10.96 27.51
CA ILE A 623 -30.92 -10.85 27.27
C ILE A 623 -30.49 -11.67 26.04
N ARG A 624 -31.02 -12.88 25.85
CA ARG A 624 -30.66 -13.75 24.73
C ARG A 624 -31.07 -13.17 23.38
N GLU A 625 -32.28 -12.60 23.30
CA GLU A 625 -32.77 -11.93 22.10
C GLU A 625 -32.23 -10.49 21.97
N GLU A 626 -31.25 -10.08 22.79
CA GLU A 626 -30.60 -8.76 22.77
C GLU A 626 -31.57 -7.58 22.98
N LEU A 627 -32.72 -7.82 23.62
CA LEU A 627 -33.72 -6.81 23.94
C LEU A 627 -33.31 -5.96 25.15
N ILE A 628 -32.50 -6.54 26.04
CA ILE A 628 -31.73 -5.83 27.06
C ILE A 628 -30.26 -6.18 26.80
N ASP A 629 -29.45 -5.16 26.56
CA ASP A 629 -28.03 -5.27 26.24
C ASP A 629 -27.16 -4.41 27.16
N GLU A 630 -25.87 -4.31 26.86
CA GLU A 630 -24.91 -3.48 27.59
C GLU A 630 -25.27 -1.98 27.61
N HIS A 631 -26.14 -1.52 26.69
CA HIS A 631 -26.58 -0.13 26.59
C HIS A 631 -27.84 0.15 27.40
N TYR A 632 -28.27 -0.75 28.29
CA TYR A 632 -29.47 -0.56 29.13
C TYR A 632 -29.49 0.78 29.90
N ALA A 633 -28.32 1.35 30.20
CA ALA A 633 -28.18 2.62 30.91
C ALA A 633 -28.87 3.79 30.18
N ASP A 634 -28.94 3.74 28.85
CA ASP A 634 -29.56 4.75 28.00
C ASP A 634 -31.09 4.77 28.11
N TYR A 635 -31.65 3.67 28.59
CA TYR A 635 -33.10 3.47 28.71
C TYR A 635 -33.61 3.72 30.13
N ILE A 636 -32.71 3.88 31.12
CA ILE A 636 -33.09 4.14 32.52
C ILE A 636 -32.86 5.59 32.97
N SER A 637 -32.10 6.40 32.24
CA SER A 637 -31.73 7.75 32.67
C SER A 637 -31.85 8.80 31.57
N PHE A 638 -32.13 10.05 31.96
CA PHE A 638 -32.09 11.19 31.05
C PHE A 638 -30.65 11.57 30.76
N PHE A 639 -30.25 11.51 29.49
CA PHE A 639 -29.01 12.13 29.07
C PHE A 639 -29.16 13.66 29.15
N ARG A 640 -28.32 14.31 29.95
CA ARG A 640 -28.27 15.78 30.01
C ARG A 640 -27.27 16.27 28.96
N ASN A 641 -27.79 16.83 27.87
CA ASN A 641 -27.04 17.49 26.77
C ASN A 641 -26.18 18.70 27.21
N SER A 642 -25.86 18.88 28.50
CA SER A 642 -25.24 20.11 29.01
C SER A 642 -23.71 20.13 28.96
N VAL A 643 -23.03 19.00 28.72
CA VAL A 643 -21.55 18.93 28.72
C VAL A 643 -21.00 18.41 27.39
N ILE A 644 -21.63 17.36 26.85
CA ILE A 644 -21.38 16.79 25.53
C ILE A 644 -22.73 16.37 24.94
N SER A 645 -22.83 16.26 23.61
CA SER A 645 -24.01 15.73 22.92
C SER A 645 -24.07 14.20 23.02
N LEU A 646 -25.22 13.61 22.67
CA LEU A 646 -25.37 12.14 22.61
C LEU A 646 -24.40 11.51 21.62
N GLN A 647 -24.26 12.10 20.44
CA GLN A 647 -23.35 11.62 19.40
C GLN A 647 -21.88 11.62 19.88
N GLU A 648 -21.50 12.66 20.64
CA GLU A 648 -20.17 12.78 21.25
C GLU A 648 -19.94 11.76 22.37
N ARG A 649 -20.96 11.51 23.20
CA ARG A 649 -20.92 10.46 24.22
C ARG A 649 -20.74 9.09 23.58
N ASP A 650 -21.54 8.78 22.57
CA ASP A 650 -21.52 7.47 21.90
C ASP A 650 -20.19 7.23 21.19
N TYR A 651 -19.62 8.29 20.59
CA TYR A 651 -18.26 8.26 20.07
C TYR A 651 -17.23 7.98 21.17
N ALA A 652 -17.24 8.75 22.28
CA ALA A 652 -16.29 8.55 23.38
C ALA A 652 -16.40 7.14 24.00
N LEU A 653 -17.63 6.62 24.15
CA LEU A 653 -17.87 5.25 24.60
C LEU A 653 -17.33 4.21 23.60
N SER A 654 -17.54 4.43 22.31
CA SER A 654 -17.01 3.55 21.26
C SER A 654 -15.48 3.50 21.31
N VAL A 655 -14.82 4.66 21.46
CA VAL A 655 -13.37 4.76 21.62
C VAL A 655 -12.90 3.98 22.85
N LEU A 656 -13.52 4.19 24.01
CA LEU A 656 -13.18 3.52 25.27
C LEU A 656 -13.36 2.00 25.20
N ASN A 657 -14.33 1.54 24.42
CA ASN A 657 -14.58 0.11 24.19
C ASN A 657 -13.80 -0.46 23.00
N HIS A 658 -12.88 0.32 22.40
CA HIS A 658 -12.11 -0.05 21.20
C HIS A 658 -12.98 -0.46 19.99
N LYS A 659 -14.20 0.08 19.92
CA LYS A 659 -15.10 -0.11 18.79
C LYS A 659 -14.87 0.96 17.73
N ASN A 660 -14.64 0.50 16.51
CA ASN A 660 -14.42 1.34 15.35
C ASN A 660 -15.72 1.98 14.87
N THR A 661 -15.68 3.30 14.65
CA THR A 661 -16.81 4.10 14.15
C THR A 661 -16.51 4.74 12.79
N ASP A 662 -17.48 5.41 12.18
CA ASP A 662 -17.20 6.24 11.01
C ASP A 662 -16.24 7.39 11.38
N PHE A 663 -15.33 7.74 10.47
CA PHE A 663 -14.35 8.81 10.64
C PHE A 663 -14.99 10.20 10.64
N ASN A 664 -16.16 10.36 10.00
CA ASN A 664 -16.82 11.66 9.79
C ASN A 664 -17.92 11.96 10.82
N ILE A 665 -17.92 11.28 11.98
CA ILE A 665 -18.81 11.63 13.09
C ILE A 665 -18.50 13.06 13.54
N LYS A 666 -19.51 13.93 13.49
CA LYS A 666 -19.34 15.34 13.86
C LYS A 666 -19.28 15.52 15.37
N ILE A 667 -18.25 16.22 15.83
CA ILE A 667 -18.03 16.55 17.24
C ILE A 667 -17.99 18.07 17.38
N ASN A 668 -18.79 18.62 18.29
CA ASN A 668 -18.85 20.06 18.47
C ASN A 668 -17.52 20.58 19.03
N PRO A 669 -16.86 21.56 18.37
CA PRO A 669 -15.60 22.14 18.84
C PRO A 669 -15.67 22.69 20.27
N GLN A 670 -16.82 23.21 20.70
CA GLN A 670 -17.01 23.76 22.05
C GLN A 670 -16.95 22.67 23.15
N ASN A 671 -17.28 21.43 22.80
CA ASN A 671 -17.31 20.29 23.71
C ASN A 671 -16.00 19.48 23.68
N MET A 672 -15.15 19.72 22.70
CA MET A 672 -13.90 18.99 22.46
C MET A 672 -13.00 18.97 23.70
N LYS A 673 -12.82 20.14 24.35
CA LYS A 673 -12.06 20.22 25.60
C LYS A 673 -12.63 19.32 26.70
N ASN A 674 -13.95 19.29 26.87
CA ASN A 674 -14.60 18.43 27.86
C ASN A 674 -14.43 16.94 27.53
N ILE A 675 -14.38 16.59 26.24
CA ILE A 675 -14.17 15.20 25.78
C ILE A 675 -12.77 14.72 26.18
N PHE A 676 -11.74 15.52 25.92
CA PHE A 676 -10.35 15.21 26.27
C PHE A 676 -10.11 15.24 27.78
N ASP A 677 -10.60 16.28 28.48
CA ASP A 677 -10.37 16.45 29.92
C ASP A 677 -11.05 15.34 30.77
N ARG A 678 -12.16 14.76 30.28
CA ARG A 678 -12.99 13.84 31.08
C ARG A 678 -13.05 12.40 30.58
N TYR A 679 -12.83 12.14 29.29
CA TYR A 679 -13.09 10.82 28.69
C TYR A 679 -11.92 10.25 27.88
N LEU A 680 -11.23 11.06 27.07
CA LEU A 680 -10.20 10.59 26.13
C LEU A 680 -8.79 11.03 26.54
N THR A 681 -8.10 10.17 27.29
CA THR A 681 -6.70 10.36 27.68
C THR A 681 -5.73 9.94 26.57
N ALA A 682 -4.45 10.28 26.70
CA ALA A 682 -3.42 9.90 25.74
C ALA A 682 -3.36 8.38 25.48
N LYS A 683 -3.78 7.55 26.43
CA LYS A 683 -3.82 6.08 26.27
C LYS A 683 -4.80 5.64 25.18
N GLN A 684 -5.92 6.34 24.99
CA GLN A 684 -6.88 5.99 23.93
C GLN A 684 -6.31 6.24 22.53
N PHE A 685 -5.28 7.08 22.39
CA PHE A 685 -4.63 7.38 21.11
C PHE A 685 -3.69 6.28 20.61
N THR A 686 -3.60 5.13 21.30
CA THR A 686 -2.87 3.96 20.83
C THR A 686 -3.75 2.95 20.09
N HIS A 687 -5.03 3.26 19.87
CA HIS A 687 -6.00 2.34 19.26
C HIS A 687 -6.77 3.00 18.12
N SER A 688 -7.02 2.26 17.03
CA SER A 688 -7.66 2.77 15.80
C SER A 688 -9.13 3.19 15.94
N SER A 689 -9.76 2.95 17.09
CA SER A 689 -11.09 3.48 17.44
C SER A 689 -11.11 4.99 17.61
N ILE A 690 -9.97 5.63 17.96
CA ILE A 690 -9.84 7.09 18.14
C ILE A 690 -9.88 7.87 16.82
N LEU A 691 -9.69 7.19 15.68
CA LEU A 691 -9.53 7.86 14.39
C LEU A 691 -10.85 8.53 13.97
N ASN A 692 -10.89 9.85 14.07
CA ASN A 692 -12.01 10.73 13.71
C ASN A 692 -11.46 12.07 13.23
N PHE A 693 -12.05 12.65 12.18
CA PHE A 693 -11.53 13.87 11.56
C PHE A 693 -11.50 15.07 12.50
N ASP A 694 -12.55 15.29 13.28
CA ASP A 694 -12.64 16.45 14.18
C ASP A 694 -11.69 16.29 15.39
N ILE A 695 -11.52 15.06 15.90
CA ILE A 695 -10.55 14.73 16.96
C ILE A 695 -9.12 14.98 16.51
N VAL A 696 -8.75 14.50 15.32
CA VAL A 696 -7.39 14.67 14.78
C VAL A 696 -7.08 16.13 14.52
N ASN A 697 -8.03 16.88 13.93
CA ASN A 697 -7.90 18.33 13.76
C ASN A 697 -7.61 19.03 15.10
N TYR A 698 -8.37 18.69 16.14
CA TYR A 698 -8.20 19.30 17.46
C TYR A 698 -6.84 18.99 18.11
N VAL A 699 -6.35 17.74 17.99
CA VAL A 699 -5.03 17.36 18.52
C VAL A 699 -3.90 18.10 17.82
N ILE A 700 -4.01 18.27 16.50
CA ILE A 700 -3.03 19.00 15.71
C ILE A 700 -3.01 20.48 16.07
N GLU A 701 -4.18 21.12 16.14
CA GLU A 701 -4.32 22.54 16.54
C GLU A 701 -3.80 22.81 17.96
N ASN A 702 -3.87 21.80 18.84
CA ASN A 702 -3.48 21.91 20.25
C ASN A 702 -2.23 21.08 20.59
N LYS A 703 -1.34 20.82 19.61
CA LYS A 703 -0.16 19.94 19.77
C LYS A 703 0.72 20.26 20.99
N TYR A 704 0.87 21.54 21.33
CA TYR A 704 1.67 21.99 22.49
C TYR A 704 0.97 21.77 23.84
N LEU A 705 -0.37 21.74 23.86
CA LEU A 705 -1.18 21.49 25.05
C LEU A 705 -1.41 19.98 25.27
N LEU A 706 -1.35 19.19 24.21
CA LEU A 706 -1.62 17.74 24.19
C LEU A 706 -0.46 16.94 23.58
N PRO A 707 0.78 17.04 24.11
CA PRO A 707 1.96 16.42 23.50
C PRO A 707 1.86 14.89 23.45
N ASP A 708 1.45 14.25 24.55
CA ASP A 708 1.34 12.78 24.62
C ASP A 708 0.27 12.23 23.66
N HIS A 709 -0.87 12.94 23.52
CA HIS A 709 -1.92 12.57 22.57
C HIS A 709 -1.43 12.71 21.12
N PHE A 710 -0.72 13.80 20.82
CA PHE A 710 -0.14 14.06 19.51
C PHE A 710 0.86 12.97 19.11
N THR A 711 1.82 12.66 19.98
CA THR A 711 2.81 11.60 19.71
C THR A 711 2.15 10.23 19.53
N ASN A 712 1.22 9.85 20.42
CA ASN A 712 0.54 8.56 20.30
C ASN A 712 -0.31 8.46 19.03
N LEU A 713 -0.95 9.56 18.60
CA LEU A 713 -1.72 9.60 17.36
C LEU A 713 -0.87 9.26 16.15
N PHE A 714 0.30 9.88 16.00
CA PHE A 714 1.15 9.66 14.84
C PHE A 714 1.89 8.32 14.90
N ILE A 715 2.20 7.80 16.09
CA ILE A 715 2.63 6.39 16.23
C ILE A 715 1.52 5.43 15.76
N LEU A 716 0.26 5.69 16.15
CA LEU A 716 -0.88 4.89 15.71
C LEU A 716 -1.08 4.96 14.20
N LEU A 717 -0.96 6.14 13.58
CA LEU A 717 -1.09 6.30 12.14
C LEU A 717 0.03 5.59 11.36
N SER A 718 1.19 5.41 12.00
CA SER A 718 2.38 4.75 11.43
C SER A 718 2.43 3.24 11.68
N ASN A 719 1.34 2.65 12.21
CA ASN A 719 1.31 1.23 12.60
C ASN A 719 1.03 0.24 11.45
N GLU A 720 0.85 0.74 10.22
CA GLU A 720 0.54 -0.06 9.02
C GLU A 720 -0.76 -0.91 9.11
N GLU A 721 -1.68 -0.62 10.04
CA GLU A 721 -3.00 -1.27 10.09
C GLU A 721 -3.94 -0.71 9.01
N ASP A 722 -4.74 -1.58 8.38
CA ASP A 722 -5.67 -1.22 7.27
C ASP A 722 -6.56 -0.01 7.56
N ARG A 723 -7.04 0.10 8.80
CA ARG A 723 -7.86 1.22 9.24
C ARG A 723 -7.12 2.56 9.31
N SER A 724 -5.86 2.54 9.75
CA SER A 724 -4.99 3.72 9.72
C SER A 724 -4.73 4.14 8.26
N LYS A 725 -4.56 3.17 7.35
CA LYS A 725 -4.41 3.42 5.90
C LYS A 725 -5.61 4.13 5.32
N GLU A 726 -6.82 3.61 5.58
CA GLU A 726 -8.08 4.20 5.14
C GLU A 726 -8.27 5.60 5.70
N PHE A 727 -7.92 5.80 6.98
CA PHE A 727 -8.02 7.10 7.61
C PHE A 727 -7.09 8.13 6.98
N ILE A 728 -5.81 7.82 6.77
CA ILE A 728 -4.84 8.72 6.11
C ILE A 728 -5.34 9.11 4.73
N LYS A 729 -5.82 8.13 3.95
CA LYS A 729 -6.44 8.36 2.64
C LYS A 729 -7.59 9.35 2.72
N ALA A 730 -8.55 9.09 3.60
CA ALA A 730 -9.74 9.92 3.74
C ALA A 730 -9.42 11.33 4.28
N TYR A 731 -8.48 11.44 5.23
CA TYR A 731 -8.08 12.70 5.85
C TYR A 731 -7.39 13.65 4.86
N ILE A 732 -6.39 13.15 4.12
CA ILE A 732 -5.70 13.93 3.08
C ILE A 732 -6.70 14.39 2.01
N ASN A 733 -7.68 13.55 1.66
CA ASN A 733 -8.70 13.91 0.69
C ASN A 733 -9.66 15.00 1.17
N MET A 734 -9.92 15.10 2.47
CA MET A 734 -10.79 16.11 3.07
C MET A 734 -10.18 17.52 2.98
N GLY A 735 -8.85 17.65 3.06
CA GLY A 735 -8.12 18.90 2.82
C GLY A 735 -8.06 19.89 3.99
N ASN A 736 -8.71 19.63 5.13
CA ASN A 736 -8.64 20.49 6.32
C ASN A 736 -7.38 20.18 7.16
N ASN A 737 -6.66 21.23 7.61
CA ASN A 737 -5.38 21.15 8.34
C ASN A 737 -4.37 20.17 7.71
N SER A 738 -4.40 20.05 6.37
CA SER A 738 -3.58 19.08 5.64
C SER A 738 -2.09 19.37 5.80
N SER A 739 -1.68 20.63 5.90
CA SER A 739 -0.26 21.00 6.07
C SER A 739 0.30 20.50 7.40
N ASP A 740 -0.32 20.82 8.52
CA ASP A 740 0.18 20.37 9.83
C ASP A 740 0.12 18.84 9.96
N PHE A 741 -0.93 18.20 9.45
CA PHE A 741 -1.04 16.74 9.44
C PHE A 741 0.06 16.08 8.59
N THR A 742 0.27 16.58 7.38
CA THR A 742 1.23 16.01 6.43
C THR A 742 2.66 16.17 6.93
N ASN A 743 3.01 17.34 7.48
CA ASN A 743 4.33 17.51 8.09
C ASN A 743 4.51 16.59 9.30
N ALA A 744 3.52 16.50 10.18
CA ALA A 744 3.62 15.67 11.38
C ALA A 744 3.72 14.16 11.08
N ILE A 745 3.02 13.64 10.07
CA ILE A 745 3.10 12.23 9.71
C ILE A 745 4.46 11.88 9.08
N ILE A 746 5.03 12.78 8.27
CA ILE A 746 6.36 12.60 7.68
C ILE A 746 7.44 12.60 8.78
N ASP A 747 7.31 13.46 9.78
CA ASP A 747 8.26 13.54 10.90
C ASP A 747 8.29 12.27 11.77
N HIS A 748 7.16 11.55 11.84
CA HIS A 748 7.01 10.37 12.71
C HIS A 748 7.06 9.05 11.95
N TRP A 749 7.06 9.09 10.61
CA TRP A 749 7.03 7.89 9.77
C TRP A 749 8.07 7.94 8.63
N ASP A 750 9.25 7.44 8.95
CA ASP A 750 10.41 7.39 8.03
C ASP A 750 10.10 6.72 6.67
N ASN A 751 9.33 5.62 6.66
CA ASN A 751 9.03 4.87 5.44
C ASN A 751 7.72 5.28 4.75
N PHE A 752 7.18 6.46 5.07
CA PHE A 752 5.86 6.89 4.58
C PHE A 752 5.74 6.88 3.06
N PHE A 753 6.76 7.32 2.32
CA PHE A 753 6.71 7.34 0.85
C PHE A 753 6.76 5.94 0.22
N GLU A 754 7.62 5.04 0.71
CA GLU A 754 7.66 3.65 0.26
C GLU A 754 6.31 2.97 0.49
N TYR A 755 5.72 3.24 1.64
CA TYR A 755 4.39 2.77 1.96
C TYR A 755 3.33 3.30 0.98
N LEU A 756 3.35 4.59 0.60
CA LEU A 756 2.45 5.14 -0.43
C LEU A 756 2.60 4.43 -1.79
N LEU A 757 3.82 4.07 -2.20
CA LEU A 757 4.08 3.32 -3.44
C LEU A 757 3.41 1.94 -3.43
N THR A 758 3.36 1.26 -2.29
CA THR A 758 2.74 -0.08 -2.18
C THR A 758 1.21 -0.03 -2.14
N LEU A 759 0.64 1.08 -1.71
CA LEU A 759 -0.76 1.18 -1.29
C LEU A 759 -1.71 1.61 -2.41
N MET A 760 -1.19 2.24 -3.47
CA MET A 760 -1.99 3.00 -4.44
C MET A 760 -1.55 2.73 -5.86
N THR A 761 -2.46 2.93 -6.83
CA THR A 761 -2.10 2.97 -8.24
C THR A 761 -1.38 4.27 -8.57
N GLU A 762 -0.66 4.31 -9.69
CA GLU A 762 0.13 5.47 -10.11
C GLU A 762 -0.71 6.76 -10.22
N VAL A 763 -1.93 6.67 -10.77
CA VAL A 763 -2.88 7.80 -10.87
C VAL A 763 -3.31 8.30 -9.50
N GLN A 764 -3.58 7.40 -8.55
CA GLN A 764 -3.98 7.78 -7.20
C GLN A 764 -2.79 8.39 -6.44
N LEU A 765 -1.59 7.86 -6.63
CA LEU A 765 -0.38 8.38 -6.00
C LEU A 765 -0.11 9.83 -6.41
N GLU A 766 -0.30 10.18 -7.68
CA GLU A 766 -0.13 11.56 -8.16
C GLU A 766 -1.07 12.56 -7.50
N ASP A 767 -2.36 12.24 -7.43
CA ASP A 767 -3.36 13.11 -6.78
C ASP A 767 -3.05 13.32 -5.29
N TYR A 768 -2.46 12.33 -4.63
CA TYR A 768 -2.01 12.45 -3.24
C TYR A 768 -0.73 13.25 -3.11
N LEU A 769 0.27 12.96 -3.94
CA LEU A 769 1.52 13.73 -3.97
C LEU A 769 1.28 15.20 -4.26
N TYR A 770 0.30 15.52 -5.11
CA TYR A 770 -0.13 16.89 -5.33
C TYR A 770 -0.49 17.60 -4.01
N LYS A 771 -1.34 16.96 -3.20
CA LYS A 771 -1.81 17.52 -1.92
C LYS A 771 -0.70 17.56 -0.87
N ILE A 772 0.15 16.53 -0.84
CA ILE A 772 1.28 16.43 0.09
C ILE A 772 2.29 17.54 -0.20
N LEU A 773 2.78 17.63 -1.45
CA LEU A 773 3.80 18.60 -1.83
C LEU A 773 3.32 20.05 -1.79
N ALA A 774 2.03 20.30 -2.01
CA ALA A 774 1.44 21.62 -1.83
C ALA A 774 1.46 22.10 -0.37
N SER A 775 1.59 21.18 0.59
CA SER A 775 1.40 21.44 2.02
C SER A 775 2.62 21.13 2.91
N ILE A 776 3.66 20.50 2.36
CA ILE A 776 4.90 20.15 3.03
C ILE A 776 5.82 21.36 3.24
N THR A 777 6.63 21.31 4.30
CA THR A 777 7.75 22.23 4.58
C THR A 777 9.05 21.77 3.92
N ASP A 778 9.99 22.70 3.73
CA ASP A 778 11.23 22.40 2.99
C ASP A 778 12.12 21.36 3.72
N GLU A 779 12.16 21.40 5.06
CA GLU A 779 12.88 20.41 5.88
C GLU A 779 12.32 18.99 5.67
N ASN A 780 11.00 18.87 5.53
CA ASN A 780 10.33 17.58 5.42
C ASN A 780 10.38 16.96 4.03
N ILE A 781 10.77 17.72 3.00
CA ILE A 781 11.07 17.15 1.67
C ILE A 781 12.23 16.15 1.78
N ILE A 782 13.21 16.42 2.65
CA ILE A 782 14.34 15.52 2.90
C ILE A 782 13.85 14.23 3.61
N ASN A 783 13.02 14.38 4.64
CA ASN A 783 12.44 13.26 5.37
C ASN A 783 11.55 12.37 4.49
N LEU A 784 10.89 12.94 3.48
CA LEU A 784 10.10 12.18 2.52
C LEU A 784 10.98 11.36 1.54
N ASN A 785 12.26 11.68 1.41
CA ASN A 785 13.22 11.03 0.51
C ASN A 785 14.15 10.01 1.22
N ILE A 786 13.66 9.32 2.24
CA ILE A 786 14.42 8.24 2.88
C ILE A 786 14.69 7.11 1.87
N ASN A 787 15.91 6.57 1.89
CA ASN A 787 16.43 5.58 0.93
C ASN A 787 16.42 6.01 -0.56
N ASN A 788 16.28 7.31 -0.86
CA ASN A 788 16.23 7.87 -2.21
C ASN A 788 15.04 7.39 -3.09
N HIS A 789 13.98 6.83 -2.50
CA HIS A 789 12.83 6.36 -3.28
C HIS A 789 12.05 7.51 -3.92
N PHE A 790 11.83 8.61 -3.20
CA PHE A 790 11.11 9.77 -3.72
C PHE A 790 11.88 10.45 -4.85
N LYS A 791 13.19 10.62 -4.70
CA LYS A 791 14.09 11.11 -5.74
C LYS A 791 14.00 10.27 -7.01
N LYS A 792 14.05 8.94 -6.90
CA LYS A 792 13.92 8.04 -8.05
C LYS A 792 12.56 8.18 -8.74
N TYR A 793 11.48 8.28 -7.97
CA TYR A 793 10.14 8.46 -8.52
C TYR A 793 10.00 9.78 -9.28
N ILE A 794 10.46 10.90 -8.69
CA ILE A 794 10.48 12.20 -9.36
C ILE A 794 11.34 12.14 -10.63
N SER A 795 12.55 11.57 -10.56
CA SER A 795 13.45 11.38 -11.71
C SER A 795 12.81 10.64 -12.88
N SER A 796 11.91 9.68 -12.63
CA SER A 796 11.21 8.93 -13.69
C SER A 796 10.07 9.68 -14.37
N LYS A 797 9.66 10.87 -13.87
CA LYS A 797 8.54 11.62 -14.44
C LYS A 797 8.94 12.47 -15.64
N GLU A 798 8.54 12.00 -16.82
CA GLU A 798 8.72 12.77 -18.06
C GLU A 798 7.93 14.09 -18.06
N ASP A 799 6.77 14.15 -17.40
CA ASP A 799 5.88 15.31 -17.35
C ASP A 799 6.05 16.14 -16.05
N PHE A 800 7.22 16.03 -15.40
CA PHE A 800 7.52 16.69 -14.13
C PHE A 800 7.19 18.18 -14.10
N ILE A 801 7.45 18.93 -15.19
CA ILE A 801 7.17 20.38 -15.26
C ILE A 801 5.68 20.66 -15.07
N VAL A 802 4.82 19.93 -15.77
CA VAL A 802 3.37 20.08 -15.66
C VAL A 802 2.90 19.70 -14.25
N PHE A 803 3.42 18.59 -13.72
CA PHE A 803 3.13 18.12 -12.37
C PHE A 803 3.50 19.17 -11.31
N ILE A 804 4.74 19.67 -11.32
CA ILE A 804 5.26 20.55 -10.26
C ILE A 804 4.70 21.98 -10.37
N LYS A 805 4.41 22.47 -11.59
CA LYS A 805 3.68 23.72 -11.80
C LYS A 805 2.30 23.67 -11.18
N ARG A 806 1.60 22.54 -11.33
CA ARG A 806 0.32 22.32 -10.67
C ARG A 806 0.50 22.45 -9.15
N VAL A 807 1.49 21.76 -8.57
CA VAL A 807 1.73 21.70 -7.12
C VAL A 807 1.99 23.09 -6.53
N TYR A 808 2.88 23.87 -7.14
CA TYR A 808 3.32 25.16 -6.60
C TYR A 808 2.64 26.37 -7.26
N ASN A 809 1.51 26.16 -7.96
CA ASN A 809 0.78 27.21 -8.68
C ASN A 809 1.70 28.09 -9.55
N ASP A 810 2.60 27.45 -10.30
CA ASP A 810 3.55 28.09 -11.20
C ASP A 810 4.60 29.00 -10.52
N ASN A 811 4.85 28.81 -9.22
CA ASN A 811 5.91 29.53 -8.51
C ASN A 811 7.31 28.96 -8.83
N HIS A 812 8.00 29.62 -9.76
CA HIS A 812 9.33 29.19 -10.23
C HIS A 812 10.38 29.15 -9.11
N GLU A 813 10.40 30.08 -8.16
CA GLU A 813 11.40 30.09 -7.07
C GLU A 813 11.27 28.83 -6.21
N ARG A 814 10.04 28.49 -5.82
CA ARG A 814 9.77 27.30 -4.99
C ARG A 814 10.06 25.99 -5.72
N ILE A 815 9.83 25.93 -7.04
CA ILE A 815 10.19 24.76 -7.86
C ILE A 815 11.71 24.58 -7.86
N ILE A 816 12.48 25.66 -7.97
CA ILE A 816 13.93 25.63 -7.94
C ILE A 816 14.46 25.23 -6.56
N ASP A 817 13.88 25.75 -5.48
CA ASP A 817 14.24 25.35 -4.11
C ASP A 817 13.97 23.85 -3.88
N PHE A 818 12.81 23.34 -4.36
CA PHE A 818 12.48 21.92 -4.33
C PHE A 818 13.54 21.07 -5.07
N LEU A 819 13.92 21.49 -6.28
CA LEU A 819 14.95 20.81 -7.08
C LEU A 819 16.31 20.85 -6.41
N SER A 820 16.70 21.96 -5.81
CA SER A 820 17.97 22.07 -5.08
C SER A 820 18.02 21.13 -3.87
N THR A 821 16.89 20.96 -3.17
CA THR A 821 16.78 20.11 -1.98
C THR A 821 16.83 18.62 -2.32
N LEU A 822 16.07 18.18 -3.33
CA LEU A 822 15.98 16.76 -3.71
C LEU A 822 17.09 16.32 -4.68
N SER A 823 17.56 17.27 -5.51
CA SER A 823 18.52 17.09 -6.59
C SER A 823 18.21 15.90 -7.53
N PRO A 824 17.01 15.82 -8.14
CA PRO A 824 16.69 14.76 -9.10
C PRO A 824 17.51 14.92 -10.38
N ILE A 825 17.69 13.81 -11.09
CA ILE A 825 18.29 13.75 -12.42
C ILE A 825 17.26 13.13 -13.36
N PHE A 826 16.82 13.86 -14.38
CA PHE A 826 15.81 13.40 -15.32
C PHE A 826 16.43 12.80 -16.58
N ASP A 827 15.93 11.64 -17.01
CA ASP A 827 16.34 11.02 -18.27
C ASP A 827 15.66 11.64 -19.49
N PHE A 828 14.44 12.15 -19.32
CA PHE A 828 13.72 12.89 -20.35
C PHE A 828 12.71 13.83 -19.68
N LEU A 829 12.55 15.04 -20.21
CA LEU A 829 11.57 16.01 -19.74
C LEU A 829 10.75 16.56 -20.91
N LYS A 830 9.44 16.32 -20.86
CA LYS A 830 8.47 16.96 -21.74
C LYS A 830 8.22 18.38 -21.27
N CYS A 831 8.19 19.31 -22.21
CA CYS A 831 7.94 20.71 -21.95
C CYS A 831 7.09 21.29 -23.08
N ASN A 832 6.14 22.16 -22.71
CA ASN A 832 5.39 22.96 -23.66
C ASN A 832 6.17 24.24 -24.00
N GLN A 833 5.83 24.90 -25.11
CA GLN A 833 6.51 26.13 -25.52
C GLN A 833 6.39 27.27 -24.49
N GLU A 834 5.30 27.28 -23.71
CA GLU A 834 5.07 28.30 -22.68
C GLU A 834 5.98 28.14 -21.45
N ASP A 835 6.60 26.97 -21.26
CA ASP A 835 7.37 26.61 -20.06
C ASP A 835 8.88 26.51 -20.30
N ILE A 836 9.35 26.95 -21.47
CA ILE A 836 10.76 26.84 -21.89
C ILE A 836 11.71 27.51 -20.88
N ASP A 837 11.32 28.64 -20.30
CA ASP A 837 12.14 29.35 -19.31
C ASP A 837 12.41 28.51 -18.06
N LEU A 838 11.39 27.80 -17.56
CA LEU A 838 11.54 26.90 -16.42
C LEU A 838 12.36 25.67 -16.79
N PHE A 839 12.08 25.06 -17.94
CA PHE A 839 12.85 23.93 -18.47
C PHE A 839 14.34 24.26 -18.58
N ASN A 840 14.68 25.42 -19.15
CA ASN A 840 16.06 25.88 -19.28
C ASN A 840 16.73 26.10 -17.92
N LYS A 841 16.03 26.68 -16.93
CA LYS A 841 16.58 26.80 -15.56
C LYS A 841 16.87 25.45 -14.90
N ILE A 842 16.00 24.46 -15.10
CA ILE A 842 16.21 23.08 -14.59
C ILE A 842 17.48 22.49 -15.22
N CYS A 843 17.65 22.68 -16.53
CA CYS A 843 18.82 22.17 -17.26
C CYS A 843 20.09 22.94 -16.88
N GLU A 844 20.05 24.26 -16.69
CA GLU A 844 21.16 25.09 -16.20
C GLU A 844 21.72 24.60 -14.86
N GLN A 845 20.85 24.10 -13.97
CA GLN A 845 21.22 23.53 -12.68
C GLN A 845 21.69 22.07 -12.74
N LYS A 846 21.91 21.51 -13.94
CA LYS A 846 22.45 20.15 -14.17
C LYS A 846 21.53 19.02 -13.65
N HIS A 847 20.22 19.23 -13.58
CA HIS A 847 19.23 18.21 -13.16
C HIS A 847 18.81 17.23 -14.26
N PHE A 848 19.68 16.88 -15.21
CA PHE A 848 19.35 15.98 -16.32
C PHE A 848 20.49 15.00 -16.63
N SER A 849 20.16 13.84 -17.19
CA SER A 849 21.17 12.88 -17.61
C SER A 849 21.64 13.19 -19.03
N PHE A 850 22.94 12.99 -19.27
CA PHE A 850 23.52 13.15 -20.61
C PHE A 850 23.10 11.97 -21.46
N ASN A 851 21.98 12.07 -22.16
CA ASN A 851 21.57 11.06 -23.13
C ASN A 851 21.05 11.71 -24.41
N LYS A 852 20.97 10.95 -25.49
CA LYS A 852 20.49 11.42 -26.80
C LYS A 852 19.14 12.13 -26.71
N ALA A 853 18.18 11.53 -26.03
CA ALA A 853 16.80 12.02 -25.99
C ALA A 853 16.70 13.38 -25.29
N MET A 854 17.36 13.54 -24.15
CA MET A 854 17.34 14.79 -23.39
C MET A 854 18.10 15.91 -24.09
N ILE A 855 19.29 15.64 -24.65
CA ILE A 855 20.06 16.64 -25.38
C ILE A 855 19.29 17.12 -26.61
N LEU A 856 18.71 16.19 -27.40
CA LEU A 856 17.86 16.56 -28.53
C LEU A 856 16.65 17.37 -28.07
N GLN A 857 16.01 17.00 -26.97
CA GLN A 857 14.87 17.73 -26.45
C GLN A 857 15.23 19.18 -26.07
N ILE A 858 16.38 19.40 -25.42
CA ILE A 858 16.87 20.74 -25.11
C ILE A 858 17.09 21.55 -26.38
N ILE A 859 17.72 20.96 -27.39
CA ILE A 859 17.98 21.64 -28.67
C ILE A 859 16.67 21.97 -29.38
N LEU A 860 15.75 21.01 -29.52
CA LEU A 860 14.49 21.20 -30.24
C LEU A 860 13.62 22.29 -29.60
N LEU A 861 13.51 22.33 -28.27
CA LEU A 861 12.68 23.34 -27.59
C LEU A 861 13.24 24.76 -27.70
N ASN A 862 14.56 24.92 -27.83
CA ASN A 862 15.23 26.21 -27.93
C ASN A 862 15.37 26.75 -29.36
N ASN A 863 14.90 26.01 -30.38
CA ASN A 863 14.97 26.41 -31.79
C ASN A 863 13.59 26.38 -32.45
N GLU A 864 13.47 27.06 -33.60
CA GLU A 864 12.20 27.14 -34.33
C GLU A 864 11.77 25.77 -34.88
N SER A 865 10.46 25.52 -34.91
CA SER A 865 9.89 24.23 -35.34
C SER A 865 10.27 23.80 -36.76
N LYS A 866 10.59 24.75 -37.64
CA LYS A 866 11.02 24.46 -39.03
C LYS A 866 12.41 23.82 -39.10
N GLU A 867 13.24 24.02 -38.09
CA GLU A 867 14.59 23.49 -38.02
C GLU A 867 14.61 22.11 -37.35
N HIS A 868 13.49 21.62 -36.82
CA HIS A 868 13.45 20.39 -36.02
C HIS A 868 13.81 19.13 -36.80
N ASP A 869 13.32 19.00 -38.03
CA ASP A 869 13.64 17.85 -38.88
C ASP A 869 15.12 17.90 -39.29
N GLU A 870 15.61 19.10 -39.64
CA GLU A 870 17.01 19.35 -39.98
C GLU A 870 17.96 19.05 -38.79
N ILE A 871 17.59 19.46 -37.57
CA ILE A 871 18.35 19.19 -36.34
C ILE A 871 18.44 17.69 -36.06
N LYS A 872 17.34 16.95 -36.21
CA LYS A 872 17.32 15.49 -35.96
C LYS A 872 18.21 14.76 -36.96
N ASP A 873 18.11 15.10 -38.24
CA ASP A 873 18.93 14.50 -39.30
C ASP A 873 20.42 14.81 -39.12
N TYR A 874 20.75 16.03 -38.69
CA TYR A 874 22.14 16.39 -38.39
C TYR A 874 22.67 15.80 -37.10
N PHE A 875 21.85 15.60 -36.06
CA PHE A 875 22.35 15.10 -34.79
C PHE A 875 22.94 13.69 -34.89
N ASP A 876 22.41 12.85 -35.78
CA ASP A 876 22.90 11.48 -35.96
C ASP A 876 24.27 11.43 -36.66
N SER A 877 24.52 12.37 -37.58
CA SER A 877 25.75 12.45 -38.37
C SER A 877 26.80 13.39 -37.75
N MET A 878 26.37 14.44 -37.06
CA MET A 878 27.23 15.44 -36.40
C MET A 878 26.70 15.82 -35.01
N PRO A 879 26.67 14.90 -34.02
CA PRO A 879 26.12 15.17 -32.69
C PRO A 879 26.75 16.41 -32.02
N TYR A 880 28.08 16.52 -32.01
CA TYR A 880 28.77 17.63 -31.36
C TYR A 880 28.64 18.92 -32.16
N GLY A 881 28.68 18.85 -33.50
CA GLY A 881 28.43 20.02 -34.36
C GLY A 881 27.04 20.59 -34.23
N THR A 882 26.03 19.71 -34.09
CA THR A 882 24.64 20.09 -33.85
C THR A 882 24.50 20.78 -32.50
N VAL A 883 25.18 20.26 -31.46
CA VAL A 883 25.25 20.93 -30.15
C VAL A 883 25.86 22.32 -30.27
N GLN A 884 27.04 22.46 -30.90
CA GLN A 884 27.73 23.76 -30.98
C GLN A 884 26.90 24.81 -31.74
N LYS A 885 26.13 24.39 -32.74
CA LYS A 885 25.32 25.29 -33.59
C LYS A 885 23.98 25.67 -32.96
N PHE A 886 23.23 24.70 -32.45
CA PHE A 886 21.82 24.87 -32.07
C PHE A 886 21.56 24.83 -30.56
N SER A 887 22.51 24.40 -29.74
CA SER A 887 22.29 24.36 -28.28
C SER A 887 22.32 25.75 -27.64
N PRO A 888 21.59 25.97 -26.54
CA PRO A 888 21.75 27.14 -25.70
C PRO A 888 23.15 27.17 -25.04
N GLU A 889 23.63 28.37 -24.68
CA GLU A 889 25.00 28.58 -24.16
C GLU A 889 25.29 27.78 -22.88
N TYR A 890 24.32 27.63 -21.97
CA TYR A 890 24.51 26.85 -20.76
C TYR A 890 24.86 25.38 -21.07
N LEU A 891 24.21 24.79 -22.09
CA LEU A 891 24.43 23.40 -22.45
C LEU A 891 25.81 23.22 -23.09
N LYS A 892 26.26 24.19 -23.89
CA LYS A 892 27.63 24.19 -24.45
C LYS A 892 28.68 24.22 -23.35
N ILE A 893 28.49 25.06 -22.32
CA ILE A 893 29.40 25.15 -21.17
C ILE A 893 29.43 23.82 -20.42
N GLN A 894 28.27 23.27 -20.07
CA GLN A 894 28.15 22.01 -19.33
C GLN A 894 28.77 20.80 -20.07
N ILE A 895 28.57 20.72 -21.39
CA ILE A 895 29.20 19.68 -22.22
C ILE A 895 30.72 19.85 -22.26
N ASN A 896 31.24 21.08 -22.37
CA ASN A 896 32.68 21.32 -22.38
C ASN A 896 33.35 21.01 -21.03
N GLU A 897 32.64 21.21 -19.90
CA GLU A 897 33.11 20.83 -18.55
C GLU A 897 33.19 19.31 -18.37
N SER A 898 32.23 18.56 -18.93
CA SER A 898 32.10 17.10 -18.78
C SER A 898 32.18 16.37 -20.12
N LEU A 899 33.16 16.73 -20.96
CA LEU A 899 33.22 16.31 -22.36
C LEU A 899 33.35 14.78 -22.55
N ASN A 900 34.12 14.09 -21.70
CA ASN A 900 34.21 12.62 -21.73
C ASN A 900 32.86 11.95 -21.48
N HIS A 901 32.09 12.44 -20.52
CA HIS A 901 30.78 11.89 -20.18
C HIS A 901 29.76 12.09 -21.30
N TYR A 902 29.77 13.28 -21.94
CA TYR A 902 28.97 13.50 -23.16
C TYR A 902 29.41 12.57 -24.30
N PHE A 903 30.71 12.31 -24.42
CA PHE A 903 31.24 11.43 -25.46
C PHE A 903 30.73 10.00 -25.31
N GLU A 904 30.79 9.44 -24.10
CA GLU A 904 30.37 8.07 -23.78
C GLU A 904 28.85 7.89 -23.86
N GLU A 905 28.08 8.80 -23.28
CA GLU A 905 26.64 8.60 -23.09
C GLU A 905 25.78 9.19 -24.24
N VAL A 906 26.35 10.10 -25.05
CA VAL A 906 25.61 10.77 -26.13
C VAL A 906 26.27 10.57 -27.49
N LEU A 907 27.54 10.94 -27.66
CA LEU A 907 28.17 10.95 -28.99
C LEU A 907 28.31 9.53 -29.57
N ILE A 908 28.92 8.60 -28.82
CA ILE A 908 29.11 7.21 -29.27
C ILE A 908 27.76 6.51 -29.53
N PRO A 909 26.76 6.55 -28.63
CA PRO A 909 25.48 5.85 -28.86
C PRO A 909 24.62 6.49 -29.95
N SER A 910 24.78 7.79 -30.21
CA SER A 910 23.96 8.51 -31.20
C SER A 910 24.53 8.46 -32.61
N SER A 911 25.84 8.20 -32.76
CA SER A 911 26.52 8.35 -34.04
C SER A 911 26.09 7.28 -35.05
N GLN A 912 25.52 7.72 -36.17
CA GLN A 912 25.34 6.94 -37.39
C GLN A 912 26.03 7.67 -38.53
N ASP A 913 26.97 7.00 -39.21
CA ASP A 913 27.72 7.59 -40.33
C ASP A 913 28.43 8.91 -39.96
N LEU A 914 29.09 8.93 -38.78
CA LEU A 914 29.70 10.11 -38.17
C LEU A 914 30.55 10.95 -39.16
N ALA A 915 30.12 12.18 -39.38
CA ALA A 915 30.77 13.18 -40.22
C ALA A 915 30.60 14.56 -39.54
N GLU A 916 31.29 14.75 -38.41
CA GLU A 916 31.41 16.06 -37.76
C GLU A 916 31.94 17.11 -38.74
N ASN A 917 31.79 18.40 -38.47
CA ASN A 917 32.44 19.41 -39.32
C ASN A 917 33.96 19.47 -39.05
N SER A 918 34.76 19.90 -40.03
CA SER A 918 36.23 19.87 -39.95
C SER A 918 36.79 20.71 -38.79
N GLY A 919 36.17 21.86 -38.50
CA GLY A 919 36.54 22.72 -37.37
C GLY A 919 36.25 22.11 -36.00
N ASN A 920 35.17 21.34 -35.87
CA ASN A 920 34.80 20.68 -34.61
C ASN A 920 35.58 19.39 -34.42
N PHE A 921 35.83 18.63 -35.49
CA PHE A 921 36.69 17.45 -35.44
C PHE A 921 38.10 17.82 -34.96
N THR A 922 38.70 18.87 -35.52
CA THR A 922 39.99 19.41 -35.04
C THR A 922 39.91 19.93 -33.61
N LYS A 923 38.86 20.67 -33.24
CA LYS A 923 38.64 21.15 -31.86
C LYS A 923 38.53 20.01 -30.84
N LEU A 924 37.83 18.92 -31.15
CA LEU A 924 37.69 17.75 -30.27
C LEU A 924 39.02 16.99 -30.10
N LEU A 925 39.84 16.90 -31.15
CA LEU A 925 41.14 16.25 -31.05
C LEU A 925 42.17 17.08 -30.27
N ASN A 926 42.10 18.41 -30.38
CA ASN A 926 43.01 19.33 -29.69
C ASN A 926 42.66 19.60 -28.22
N THR A 927 41.43 19.31 -27.78
CA THR A 927 41.03 19.61 -26.40
C THR A 927 41.72 18.68 -25.39
N GLU A 928 42.23 19.21 -24.29
CA GLU A 928 42.81 18.40 -23.20
C GLU A 928 41.72 17.64 -22.42
N ASN A 929 40.48 18.13 -22.46
CA ASN A 929 39.35 17.59 -21.69
C ASN A 929 38.79 16.26 -22.22
N LEU A 930 39.30 15.75 -23.36
CA LEU A 930 38.87 14.47 -23.95
C LEU A 930 39.99 13.43 -23.78
N SER A 931 39.61 12.24 -23.30
CA SER A 931 40.53 11.14 -23.04
C SER A 931 41.23 10.68 -24.32
N LYS A 932 42.42 10.09 -24.17
CA LYS A 932 43.15 9.51 -25.29
C LYS A 932 42.32 8.45 -26.03
N ALA A 933 41.68 7.53 -25.32
CA ALA A 933 40.85 6.47 -25.91
C ALA A 933 39.69 7.03 -26.76
N HIS A 934 39.03 8.11 -26.30
CA HIS A 934 37.95 8.74 -27.06
C HIS A 934 38.45 9.44 -28.33
N LYS A 935 39.64 10.05 -28.28
CA LYS A 935 40.28 10.63 -29.47
C LYS A 935 40.63 9.57 -30.50
N GLU A 936 41.15 8.43 -30.06
CA GLU A 936 41.45 7.28 -30.93
C GLU A 936 40.16 6.77 -31.61
N TRP A 937 39.09 6.57 -30.83
CA TRP A 937 37.78 6.17 -31.37
C TRP A 937 37.23 7.17 -32.39
N LEU A 938 37.36 8.48 -32.13
CA LEU A 938 36.89 9.52 -33.04
C LEU A 938 37.65 9.49 -34.37
N ILE A 939 38.96 9.20 -34.34
CA ILE A 939 39.80 9.07 -35.55
C ILE A 939 39.39 7.85 -36.37
N GLU A 940 39.06 6.73 -35.74
CA GLU A 940 38.67 5.51 -36.45
C GLU A 940 37.28 5.62 -37.11
N ASN A 941 36.32 6.26 -36.43
CA ASN A 941 34.91 6.22 -36.81
C ASN A 941 34.41 7.44 -37.60
N ASN A 942 35.13 8.57 -37.58
CA ASN A 942 34.71 9.78 -38.31
C ASN A 942 35.11 9.72 -39.79
N LYS A 943 34.22 10.08 -40.71
CA LYS A 943 34.48 10.07 -42.16
C LYS A 943 35.35 11.22 -42.66
N LEU A 944 35.45 12.33 -41.91
CA LEU A 944 36.19 13.51 -42.36
C LEU A 944 37.71 13.32 -42.37
N LYS A 945 38.36 14.02 -43.30
CA LYS A 945 39.80 14.25 -43.33
C LYS A 945 40.10 15.68 -42.86
N ILE A 946 41.19 15.86 -42.10
CA ILE A 946 41.74 17.17 -41.76
C ILE A 946 42.65 17.67 -42.89
N ASN A 947 42.76 18.99 -43.07
CA ASN A 947 43.54 19.56 -44.16
C ASN A 947 45.05 19.38 -43.96
N LEU A 948 45.56 19.80 -42.80
CA LEU A 948 46.97 19.67 -42.45
C LEU A 948 47.11 18.89 -41.14
N ILE A 949 48.11 18.02 -41.04
CA ILE A 949 48.35 17.26 -39.80
C ILE A 949 48.70 18.18 -38.62
N THR A 950 49.27 19.35 -38.93
CA THR A 950 49.65 20.40 -37.95
C THR A 950 48.43 21.13 -37.37
N ASP A 951 47.24 20.98 -37.96
CA ASP A 951 45.99 21.43 -37.35
C ASP A 951 45.73 20.70 -36.03
N ILE A 952 46.37 19.55 -35.80
CA ILE A 952 46.33 18.80 -34.54
C ILE A 952 47.61 19.05 -33.75
N HIS A 953 47.47 19.65 -32.56
CA HIS A 953 48.61 20.01 -31.69
C HIS A 953 49.17 18.81 -30.92
N ILE A 954 48.44 17.70 -30.85
CA ILE A 954 48.81 16.48 -30.12
C ILE A 954 49.50 15.51 -31.07
N TYR A 955 50.83 15.46 -30.98
CA TYR A 955 51.68 14.68 -31.90
C TYR A 955 51.47 13.16 -31.79
N GLU A 956 51.07 12.62 -30.63
CA GLU A 956 50.86 11.17 -30.49
C GLU A 956 49.73 10.65 -31.38
N LEU A 957 48.80 11.52 -31.79
CA LEU A 957 47.66 11.16 -32.64
C LEU A 957 47.99 11.17 -34.13
N TRP A 958 49.08 11.83 -34.53
CA TRP A 958 49.46 11.98 -35.94
C TRP A 958 49.65 10.63 -36.63
N LYS A 959 50.28 9.69 -35.91
CA LYS A 959 50.43 8.30 -36.35
C LYS A 959 49.07 7.67 -36.68
N LEU A 960 48.10 7.77 -35.77
CA LEU A 960 46.77 7.18 -35.94
C LEU A 960 45.96 7.84 -37.05
N LEU A 961 46.11 9.16 -37.23
CA LEU A 961 45.46 9.93 -38.29
C LEU A 961 45.92 9.46 -39.68
N LEU A 962 47.22 9.19 -39.85
CA LEU A 962 47.75 8.66 -41.11
C LEU A 962 47.32 7.22 -41.36
N ILE A 963 47.40 6.33 -40.35
CA ILE A 963 46.94 4.93 -40.47
C ILE A 963 45.48 4.86 -40.94
N ASN A 964 44.60 5.71 -40.38
CA ASN A 964 43.18 5.72 -40.69
C ASN A 964 42.80 6.59 -41.92
N ASN A 965 43.78 7.09 -42.67
CA ASN A 965 43.61 7.97 -43.83
C ASN A 965 42.72 9.20 -43.52
N LYS A 966 42.93 9.85 -42.37
CA LYS A 966 42.13 11.00 -41.88
C LYS A 966 42.82 12.35 -42.09
N VAL A 967 43.90 12.39 -42.86
CA VAL A 967 44.56 13.64 -43.29
C VAL A 967 44.42 13.72 -44.81
N GLU A 968 44.14 14.91 -45.34
CA GLU A 968 44.19 15.14 -46.78
C GLU A 968 45.63 14.98 -47.29
N PRO A 969 45.84 14.34 -48.45
CA PRO A 969 47.20 14.10 -48.94
C PRO A 969 47.91 15.41 -49.24
N SER A 970 48.95 15.71 -48.46
CA SER A 970 49.77 16.90 -48.62
C SER A 970 51.22 16.60 -48.27
N TRP A 971 52.15 17.10 -49.08
CA TRP A 971 53.59 17.00 -48.78
C TRP A 971 53.93 17.67 -47.44
N ASP A 972 53.29 18.79 -47.10
CA ASP A 972 53.53 19.50 -45.84
C ASP A 972 53.18 18.65 -44.61
N SER A 973 52.07 17.91 -44.68
CA SER A 973 51.66 17.00 -43.60
C SER A 973 52.64 15.84 -43.42
N LEU A 974 53.12 15.24 -44.51
CA LEU A 974 54.06 14.11 -44.45
C LEU A 974 55.45 14.54 -43.96
N ILE A 975 55.93 15.72 -44.39
CA ILE A 975 57.24 16.24 -43.97
C ILE A 975 57.23 16.64 -42.49
N GLU A 976 56.17 17.29 -41.98
CA GLU A 976 56.09 17.61 -40.56
C GLU A 976 55.94 16.35 -39.69
N TYR A 977 55.21 15.33 -40.15
CA TYR A 977 55.18 14.02 -39.48
C TYR A 977 56.58 13.38 -39.44
N TYR A 978 57.27 13.33 -40.59
CA TYR A 978 58.64 12.80 -40.70
C TYR A 978 59.63 13.51 -39.77
N LYS A 979 59.56 14.86 -39.69
CA LYS A 979 60.36 15.67 -38.77
C LYS A 979 60.13 15.31 -37.31
N LYS A 980 58.89 15.03 -36.92
CA LYS A 980 58.57 14.61 -35.55
C LYS A 980 58.93 13.15 -35.29
N ASN A 981 58.90 12.31 -36.31
CA ASN A 981 59.27 10.90 -36.27
C ASN A 981 60.79 10.70 -36.48
N GLU A 982 61.60 11.51 -35.81
CA GLU A 982 63.07 11.41 -35.79
C GLU A 982 63.76 11.37 -37.16
N GLU A 983 63.15 11.94 -38.21
CA GLU A 983 63.67 11.91 -39.59
C GLU A 983 63.82 10.48 -40.14
N VAL A 984 62.90 9.58 -39.75
CA VAL A 984 62.84 8.20 -40.23
C VAL A 984 61.60 7.98 -41.10
N LEU A 985 61.82 7.49 -42.32
CA LEU A 985 60.75 7.02 -43.21
C LEU A 985 60.20 5.70 -42.67
N ASP A 986 59.08 5.77 -41.95
CA ASP A 986 58.42 4.60 -41.38
C ASP A 986 57.46 3.93 -42.38
N SER A 987 56.97 2.74 -42.03
CA SER A 987 56.00 2.00 -42.84
C SER A 987 54.67 2.74 -43.00
N ILE A 988 54.35 3.69 -42.12
CA ILE A 988 53.06 4.39 -42.07
C ILE A 988 52.98 5.42 -43.18
N ILE A 989 54.04 6.19 -43.39
CA ILE A 989 54.15 7.09 -44.55
C ILE A 989 54.03 6.30 -45.85
N ILE A 990 54.73 5.16 -45.94
CA ILE A 990 54.73 4.30 -47.12
C ILE A 990 53.32 3.74 -47.40
N GLU A 991 52.67 3.17 -46.40
CA GLU A 991 51.32 2.62 -46.51
C GLU A 991 50.29 3.70 -46.89
N TYR A 992 50.37 4.88 -46.25
CA TYR A 992 49.50 6.02 -46.56
C TYR A 992 49.67 6.50 -48.00
N MET A 993 50.90 6.59 -48.51
CA MET A 993 51.17 6.99 -49.90
C MET A 993 50.74 5.93 -50.92
N ASN A 994 50.84 4.66 -50.57
CA ASN A 994 50.46 3.55 -51.45
C ASN A 994 48.95 3.50 -51.73
N LEU A 995 48.11 4.17 -50.93
CA LEU A 995 46.68 4.27 -51.18
C LEU A 995 46.37 5.00 -52.50
N PRO A 996 45.50 4.46 -53.38
CA PRO A 996 45.16 5.04 -54.69
C PRO A 996 44.80 6.52 -54.66
N GLU A 997 43.93 6.92 -53.73
CA GLU A 997 43.47 8.31 -53.61
C GLU A 997 44.60 9.27 -53.22
N ASN A 998 45.56 8.78 -52.44
CA ASN A 998 46.58 9.63 -51.83
C ASN A 998 47.70 9.94 -52.82
N HIS A 999 48.26 8.94 -53.52
CA HIS A 999 49.30 9.23 -54.51
C HIS A 999 48.77 9.99 -55.72
N GLU A 1000 47.51 9.79 -56.14
CA GLU A 1000 46.91 10.61 -57.22
C GLU A 1000 46.75 12.08 -56.83
N SER A 1001 46.48 12.36 -55.56
CA SER A 1001 46.43 13.75 -55.05
C SER A 1001 47.82 14.35 -54.90
N LEU A 1002 48.78 13.59 -54.33
CA LEU A 1002 50.17 14.03 -54.16
C LEU A 1002 50.88 14.28 -55.50
N LYS A 1003 50.55 13.50 -56.54
CA LYS A 1003 51.07 13.69 -57.91
C LYS A 1003 50.69 15.04 -58.53
N LYS A 1004 49.68 15.74 -57.99
CA LYS A 1004 49.25 17.07 -58.45
C LYS A 1004 49.97 18.21 -57.70
N GLN A 1005 50.77 17.89 -56.69
CA GLN A 1005 51.44 18.85 -55.83
C GLN A 1005 52.96 18.72 -56.00
N GLU A 1006 53.65 19.85 -56.19
CA GLU A 1006 55.12 19.86 -56.26
C GLU A 1006 55.73 19.93 -54.85
N ILE A 1007 56.75 19.10 -54.57
CA ILE A 1007 57.47 19.12 -53.28
C ILE A 1007 58.23 20.45 -53.11
N SER A 1008 58.72 21.04 -54.21
CA SER A 1008 59.39 22.34 -54.27
C SER A 1008 58.50 23.51 -53.83
N GLU A 1009 57.20 23.44 -54.07
CA GLU A 1009 56.23 24.51 -53.75
C GLU A 1009 55.68 24.41 -52.32
N SER A 1010 55.94 23.28 -51.63
CA SER A 1010 55.51 23.03 -50.25
C SER A 1010 56.01 24.10 -49.27
N SER A 1011 55.20 24.43 -48.27
CA SER A 1011 55.61 25.40 -47.24
C SER A 1011 56.76 24.87 -46.39
N SER A 1012 56.84 23.56 -46.22
CA SER A 1012 57.91 22.85 -45.53
C SER A 1012 59.25 23.04 -46.23
N LYS A 1013 59.30 23.04 -47.58
CA LYS A 1013 60.55 23.31 -48.31
C LYS A 1013 61.09 24.72 -48.02
N LYS A 1014 60.21 25.69 -47.79
CA LYS A 1014 60.59 27.07 -47.41
C LYS A 1014 61.04 27.17 -45.95
N ASN A 1015 60.40 26.41 -45.06
CA ASN A 1015 60.59 26.53 -43.60
C ASN A 1015 61.70 25.60 -43.06
N ILE A 1016 61.84 24.39 -43.61
CA ILE A 1016 62.73 23.32 -43.17
C ILE A 1016 63.38 22.58 -44.36
N PRO A 1017 64.13 23.29 -45.23
CA PRO A 1017 64.65 22.76 -46.49
C PRO A 1017 65.50 21.50 -46.33
N ASP A 1018 66.34 21.44 -45.30
CA ASP A 1018 67.25 20.32 -45.04
C ASP A 1018 66.51 19.01 -44.73
N ILE A 1019 65.40 19.10 -43.97
CA ILE A 1019 64.59 17.93 -43.61
C ILE A 1019 63.76 17.48 -44.82
N THR A 1020 63.24 18.42 -45.60
CA THR A 1020 62.53 18.12 -46.85
C THR A 1020 63.43 17.39 -47.84
N ASP A 1021 64.70 17.83 -47.99
CA ASP A 1021 65.66 17.15 -48.86
C ASP A 1021 65.98 15.73 -48.40
N LYS A 1022 66.19 15.52 -47.10
CA LYS A 1022 66.38 14.18 -46.54
C LYS A 1022 65.18 13.28 -46.75
N PHE A 1023 63.97 13.81 -46.55
CA PHE A 1023 62.72 13.08 -46.75
C PHE A 1023 62.56 12.62 -48.21
N GLU A 1024 62.82 13.53 -49.16
CA GLU A 1024 62.77 13.22 -50.59
C GLU A 1024 63.80 12.15 -50.97
N ILE A 1025 65.04 12.25 -50.47
CA ILE A 1025 66.10 11.24 -50.68
C ILE A 1025 65.64 9.87 -50.18
N GLN A 1026 65.17 9.76 -48.94
CA GLN A 1026 64.75 8.48 -48.36
C GLN A 1026 63.55 7.87 -49.10
N LEU A 1027 62.61 8.67 -49.60
CA LEU A 1027 61.51 8.18 -50.43
C LEU A 1027 62.00 7.62 -51.77
N ILE A 1028 62.99 8.28 -52.38
CA ILE A 1028 63.59 7.85 -53.66
C ILE A 1028 64.40 6.56 -53.48
N GLU A 1029 65.11 6.42 -52.35
CA GLU A 1029 65.92 5.24 -52.00
C GLU A 1029 65.07 4.04 -51.51
N SER A 1030 63.76 4.22 -51.33
CA SER A 1030 62.85 3.18 -50.83
C SER A 1030 62.25 2.32 -51.95
N ASP A 1031 62.39 0.99 -51.83
CA ASP A 1031 61.74 0.01 -52.72
C ASP A 1031 60.33 -0.40 -52.23
N LEU A 1032 59.86 0.15 -51.10
CA LEU A 1032 58.60 -0.25 -50.45
C LEU A 1032 57.35 0.44 -51.01
N LEU A 1033 57.54 1.49 -51.81
CA LEU A 1033 56.44 2.16 -52.52
C LEU A 1033 55.97 1.32 -53.71
N ASN A 1034 54.67 1.29 -53.97
CA ASN A 1034 54.10 0.69 -55.17
C ASN A 1034 54.44 1.53 -56.42
N ASP A 1035 54.27 0.95 -57.61
CA ASP A 1035 54.72 1.58 -58.85
C ASP A 1035 54.09 2.95 -59.11
N SER A 1036 52.80 3.11 -58.82
CA SER A 1036 52.08 4.37 -59.02
C SER A 1036 52.52 5.46 -58.02
N ALA A 1037 52.68 5.09 -56.74
CA ALA A 1037 53.11 6.01 -55.69
C ALA A 1037 54.57 6.44 -55.89
N TYR A 1038 55.44 5.52 -56.29
CA TYR A 1038 56.82 5.86 -56.63
C TYR A 1038 56.89 6.76 -57.86
N GLU A 1039 56.06 6.52 -58.89
CA GLU A 1039 55.99 7.44 -60.04
C GLU A 1039 55.54 8.85 -59.62
N ALA A 1040 54.58 8.96 -58.70
CA ALA A 1040 54.13 10.24 -58.16
C ALA A 1040 55.30 11.01 -57.51
N VAL A 1041 56.09 10.35 -56.64
CA VAL A 1041 57.31 10.92 -56.04
C VAL A 1041 58.30 11.40 -57.10
N LEU A 1042 58.63 10.54 -58.08
CA LEU A 1042 59.61 10.90 -59.11
C LEU A 1042 59.16 12.07 -60.00
N SER A 1043 57.86 12.19 -60.25
CA SER A 1043 57.29 13.21 -61.13
C SER A 1043 57.28 14.62 -60.51
N MET A 1044 57.19 14.71 -59.18
CA MET A 1044 57.02 15.96 -58.43
C MET A 1044 58.19 16.28 -57.50
N ARG A 1045 59.33 15.61 -57.72
CA ARG A 1045 60.59 15.77 -56.97
C ARG A 1045 61.12 17.21 -57.08
N ALA A 1046 61.78 17.71 -56.04
CA ALA A 1046 62.35 19.05 -56.07
C ALA A 1046 63.76 19.07 -56.70
N ASN A 1047 64.53 17.99 -56.56
CA ASN A 1047 65.96 17.99 -56.90
C ASN A 1047 66.39 16.79 -57.77
N ASP A 1048 67.50 16.98 -58.48
CA ASP A 1048 68.25 15.91 -59.15
C ASP A 1048 69.56 15.64 -58.38
N TYR A 1049 69.87 14.36 -58.18
CA TYR A 1049 70.82 13.93 -57.14
C TYR A 1049 72.19 13.52 -57.69
N ASN A 1050 73.24 14.05 -57.05
CA ASN A 1050 74.64 13.75 -57.35
C ASN A 1050 75.10 12.40 -56.79
N SER A 1051 74.42 11.88 -55.78
CA SER A 1051 74.69 10.59 -55.14
C SER A 1051 73.39 10.11 -54.50
N LEU A 1052 72.99 8.88 -54.79
CA LEU A 1052 71.92 8.15 -54.10
C LEU A 1052 72.39 6.74 -53.80
N ASP A 1053 72.03 6.19 -52.65
CA ASP A 1053 72.25 4.77 -52.37
C ASP A 1053 71.23 3.93 -53.15
N LEU A 1054 71.73 3.08 -54.04
CA LEU A 1054 70.91 2.25 -54.93
C LEU A 1054 70.93 0.77 -54.52
N THR A 1055 71.69 0.41 -53.47
CA THR A 1055 71.99 -0.99 -53.12
C THR A 1055 70.75 -1.81 -52.76
N SER A 1056 69.72 -1.18 -52.21
CA SER A 1056 68.46 -1.79 -51.80
C SER A 1056 67.35 -1.73 -52.85
N LEU A 1057 67.55 -1.03 -53.98
CA LEU A 1057 66.49 -0.80 -54.96
C LEU A 1057 66.37 -1.94 -55.96
N SER A 1058 65.13 -2.25 -56.36
CA SER A 1058 64.88 -3.21 -57.43
C SER A 1058 65.42 -2.70 -58.78
N LYS A 1059 65.71 -3.65 -59.68
CA LYS A 1059 66.15 -3.34 -61.06
C LYS A 1059 65.13 -2.47 -61.81
N SER A 1060 63.83 -2.64 -61.53
CA SER A 1060 62.76 -1.83 -62.12
C SER A 1060 62.84 -0.37 -61.66
N ARG A 1061 62.98 -0.13 -60.34
CA ARG A 1061 63.13 1.22 -59.77
C ARG A 1061 64.38 1.92 -60.28
N THR A 1062 65.49 1.20 -60.30
CA THR A 1062 66.78 1.69 -60.84
C THR A 1062 66.63 2.15 -62.29
N SER A 1063 65.91 1.38 -63.13
CA SER A 1063 65.59 1.77 -64.49
C SER A 1063 64.71 3.03 -64.56
N GLN A 1064 63.71 3.17 -63.68
CA GLN A 1064 62.82 4.34 -63.64
C GLN A 1064 63.58 5.62 -63.25
N LEU A 1065 64.51 5.53 -62.29
CA LEU A 1065 65.36 6.66 -61.87
C LEU A 1065 66.19 7.20 -63.04
N ILE A 1066 66.80 6.30 -63.82
CA ILE A 1066 67.57 6.67 -65.02
C ILE A 1066 66.64 7.27 -66.08
N GLN A 1067 65.50 6.64 -66.37
CA GLN A 1067 64.55 7.11 -67.40
C GLN A 1067 63.93 8.47 -67.08
N LYS A 1068 63.63 8.78 -65.81
CA LYS A 1068 63.08 10.08 -65.39
C LYS A 1068 64.15 11.15 -65.11
N GLY A 1069 65.44 10.78 -65.18
CA GLY A 1069 66.56 11.72 -65.09
C GLY A 1069 66.88 12.16 -63.67
N VAL A 1070 66.59 11.33 -62.68
CA VAL A 1070 66.79 11.67 -61.25
C VAL A 1070 68.26 11.60 -60.87
N LEU A 1071 69.01 10.65 -61.46
CA LEU A 1071 70.43 10.46 -61.25
C LEU A 1071 71.24 11.37 -62.18
N LYS A 1072 72.08 12.24 -61.60
CA LYS A 1072 73.10 12.97 -62.36
C LYS A 1072 74.27 12.09 -62.72
N LEU A 1073 74.96 12.43 -63.81
CA LEU A 1073 76.17 11.75 -64.23
C LEU A 1073 77.34 12.13 -63.30
N THR A 1074 77.60 11.29 -62.31
CA THR A 1074 78.67 11.47 -61.32
C THR A 1074 79.38 10.14 -61.06
N ILE A 1075 80.62 10.21 -60.59
CA ILE A 1075 81.42 9.01 -60.22
C ILE A 1075 80.68 8.16 -59.18
N GLU A 1076 80.03 8.80 -58.21
CA GLU A 1076 79.36 8.09 -57.12
C GLU A 1076 78.12 7.34 -57.60
N ASN A 1077 77.28 7.95 -58.44
CA ASN A 1077 76.15 7.25 -59.05
C ASN A 1077 76.60 6.13 -59.99
N ILE A 1078 77.71 6.30 -60.71
CA ILE A 1078 78.30 5.24 -61.54
C ILE A 1078 78.74 4.06 -60.67
N LYS A 1079 79.45 4.31 -59.57
CA LYS A 1079 79.85 3.25 -58.61
C LYS A 1079 78.63 2.51 -58.04
N ASN A 1080 77.58 3.25 -57.64
CA ASN A 1080 76.38 2.65 -57.08
C ASN A 1080 75.61 1.82 -58.12
N LEU A 1081 75.53 2.27 -59.37
CA LEU A 1081 74.95 1.50 -60.48
C LEU A 1081 75.79 0.27 -60.86
N ARG A 1082 77.12 0.37 -60.78
CA ARG A 1082 78.06 -0.72 -61.08
C ARG A 1082 77.86 -1.92 -60.15
N ILE A 1083 77.46 -1.69 -58.90
CA ILE A 1083 77.09 -2.76 -57.95
C ILE A 1083 75.86 -3.56 -58.46
N ILE A 1084 74.93 -2.91 -59.16
CA ILE A 1084 73.66 -3.50 -59.58
C ILE A 1084 73.76 -4.16 -60.96
N SER A 1085 74.20 -3.39 -61.96
CA SER A 1085 74.37 -3.86 -63.34
C SER A 1085 75.17 -2.88 -64.19
N ILE A 1086 76.11 -3.40 -64.99
CA ILE A 1086 76.82 -2.66 -66.04
C ILE A 1086 75.84 -2.08 -67.07
N ASP A 1087 74.71 -2.74 -67.34
CA ASP A 1087 73.69 -2.24 -68.26
C ASP A 1087 73.09 -0.91 -67.81
N PHE A 1088 72.95 -0.69 -66.49
CA PHE A 1088 72.42 0.57 -65.98
C PHE A 1088 73.45 1.69 -66.00
N VAL A 1089 74.74 1.36 -65.81
CA VAL A 1089 75.84 2.31 -66.02
C VAL A 1089 75.84 2.78 -67.48
N ARG A 1090 75.72 1.84 -68.42
CA ARG A 1090 75.54 2.15 -69.85
C ARG A 1090 74.33 3.06 -70.09
N ASP A 1091 73.17 2.72 -69.54
CA ASP A 1091 71.93 3.48 -69.81
C ASP A 1091 71.99 4.91 -69.23
N LEU A 1092 72.60 5.09 -68.05
CA LEU A 1092 72.85 6.42 -67.47
C LEU A 1092 73.80 7.24 -68.34
N LEU A 1093 74.89 6.62 -68.83
CA LEU A 1093 75.86 7.28 -69.70
C LEU A 1093 75.19 7.68 -71.02
N ILE A 1094 74.55 6.74 -71.73
CA ILE A 1094 73.91 7.01 -73.02
C ILE A 1094 72.90 8.17 -72.92
N LYS A 1095 72.15 8.24 -71.82
CA LYS A 1095 71.17 9.31 -71.62
C LYS A 1095 71.80 10.69 -71.43
N ASN A 1096 73.01 10.76 -70.86
CA ASN A 1096 73.68 12.01 -70.51
C ASN A 1096 74.84 12.39 -71.46
N LEU A 1097 75.17 11.56 -72.46
CA LEU A 1097 76.24 11.85 -73.43
C LEU A 1097 75.88 13.04 -74.35
N SER A 1098 76.73 14.06 -74.34
CA SER A 1098 76.69 15.15 -75.34
C SER A 1098 77.03 14.64 -76.75
N GLU A 1099 76.93 15.50 -77.77
CA GLU A 1099 77.36 15.14 -79.14
C GLU A 1099 78.85 14.82 -79.20
N ASP A 1100 79.68 15.57 -78.47
CA ASP A 1100 81.14 15.44 -78.49
C ASP A 1100 81.68 14.38 -77.51
N CYS A 1101 80.78 13.72 -76.75
CA CYS A 1101 81.10 12.72 -75.75
C CYS A 1101 82.21 13.18 -74.79
N ILE A 1102 82.21 14.47 -74.41
CA ILE A 1102 83.21 15.09 -73.53
C ILE A 1102 83.16 14.48 -72.13
N GLU A 1103 81.99 14.01 -71.72
CA GLU A 1103 81.77 13.44 -70.39
C GLU A 1103 82.60 12.17 -70.15
N LEU A 1104 83.09 11.50 -71.20
CA LEU A 1104 83.92 10.29 -71.12
C LEU A 1104 85.41 10.61 -70.96
N ASP A 1105 85.76 11.47 -70.00
CA ASP A 1105 87.15 11.75 -69.62
C ASP A 1105 87.66 10.73 -68.57
N GLU A 1106 88.99 10.71 -68.34
CA GLU A 1106 89.63 9.76 -67.40
C GLU A 1106 89.04 9.82 -65.97
N ASP A 1107 88.41 10.94 -65.61
CA ASP A 1107 87.84 11.19 -64.29
C ASP A 1107 86.64 10.26 -63.93
N LEU A 1108 85.96 9.63 -64.91
CA LEU A 1108 84.83 8.73 -64.64
C LEU A 1108 85.22 7.28 -64.28
N ASP A 1109 86.50 6.90 -64.40
CA ASP A 1109 87.04 5.56 -64.06
C ASP A 1109 86.16 4.39 -64.58
N LEU A 1110 85.86 4.43 -65.88
CA LEU A 1110 85.06 3.39 -66.56
C LEU A 1110 85.91 2.16 -66.91
N THR A 1111 85.34 0.98 -66.72
CA THR A 1111 86.02 -0.29 -67.03
C THR A 1111 85.98 -0.61 -68.53
N THR A 1112 86.86 -1.51 -68.99
CA THR A 1112 86.85 -1.98 -70.38
C THR A 1112 85.49 -2.58 -70.75
N ASP A 1113 84.89 -3.37 -69.86
CA ASP A 1113 83.58 -3.99 -70.08
C ASP A 1113 82.44 -2.95 -70.19
N GLU A 1114 82.52 -1.84 -69.46
CA GLU A 1114 81.56 -0.74 -69.54
C GLU A 1114 81.64 0.00 -70.88
N PHE A 1115 82.85 0.28 -71.37
CA PHE A 1115 83.04 0.83 -72.72
C PHE A 1115 82.56 -0.12 -73.82
N GLU A 1116 82.79 -1.43 -73.66
CA GLU A 1116 82.27 -2.45 -74.58
C GLU A 1116 80.73 -2.46 -74.60
N ALA A 1117 80.08 -2.40 -73.43
CA ALA A 1117 78.63 -2.35 -73.32
C ALA A 1117 78.02 -1.10 -73.99
N ILE A 1118 78.70 0.04 -73.92
CA ILE A 1118 78.29 1.28 -74.61
C ILE A 1118 78.42 1.13 -76.13
N LEU A 1119 79.54 0.59 -76.63
CA LEU A 1119 79.79 0.42 -78.06
C LEU A 1119 78.87 -0.62 -78.70
N LEU A 1120 78.49 -1.67 -77.96
CA LEU A 1120 77.50 -2.67 -78.39
C LEU A 1120 76.06 -2.16 -78.34
N SER A 1121 75.78 -1.06 -77.64
CA SER A 1121 74.42 -0.56 -77.46
C SER A 1121 73.74 -0.21 -78.79
N GLN A 1122 72.52 -0.72 -79.02
CA GLN A 1122 71.75 -0.35 -80.20
C GLN A 1122 71.14 1.07 -80.11
N THR A 1123 71.05 1.64 -78.90
CA THR A 1123 70.45 2.96 -78.68
C THR A 1123 71.40 4.12 -79.01
N LEU A 1124 72.72 3.87 -79.02
CA LEU A 1124 73.71 4.89 -79.32
C LEU A 1124 73.95 5.00 -80.83
N VAL A 1125 73.90 6.22 -81.36
CA VAL A 1125 74.14 6.50 -82.79
C VAL A 1125 75.60 6.20 -83.15
N ASN A 1126 75.83 5.63 -84.34
CA ASN A 1126 77.18 5.26 -84.80
C ASN A 1126 78.17 6.44 -84.79
N SER A 1127 77.73 7.68 -85.03
CA SER A 1127 78.59 8.87 -84.94
C SER A 1127 79.23 9.04 -83.57
N LYS A 1128 78.46 8.86 -82.49
CA LYS A 1128 78.98 8.93 -81.11
C LYS A 1128 79.89 7.76 -80.78
N LYS A 1129 79.53 6.54 -81.24
CA LYS A 1129 80.41 5.37 -81.08
C LYS A 1129 81.79 5.58 -81.71
N MET A 1130 81.84 6.25 -82.85
CA MET A 1130 83.10 6.59 -83.52
C MET A 1130 83.96 7.50 -82.65
N ILE A 1131 83.38 8.59 -82.12
CA ILE A 1131 84.09 9.52 -81.23
C ILE A 1131 84.66 8.78 -80.01
N ILE A 1132 83.90 7.84 -79.43
CA ILE A 1132 84.36 7.02 -78.30
C ILE A 1132 85.53 6.13 -78.71
N VAL A 1133 85.43 5.41 -79.84
CA VAL A 1133 86.52 4.53 -80.31
C VAL A 1133 87.79 5.33 -80.66
N GLU A 1134 87.65 6.50 -81.27
CA GLU A 1134 88.78 7.39 -81.59
C GLU A 1134 89.46 7.91 -80.31
N LYS A 1135 88.69 8.30 -79.29
CA LYS A 1135 89.23 8.72 -77.99
C LYS A 1135 89.97 7.58 -77.26
N LEU A 1136 89.45 6.36 -77.31
CA LEU A 1136 90.04 5.21 -76.60
C LEU A 1136 91.30 4.64 -77.29
N GLY A 1137 91.43 4.83 -78.61
CA GLY A 1137 92.62 4.51 -79.38
C GLY A 1137 93.01 3.01 -79.44
N ILE A 1138 94.21 2.75 -79.96
CA ILE A 1138 94.74 1.40 -80.21
C ILE A 1138 94.86 0.54 -78.94
N ASN A 1139 95.08 1.16 -77.78
CA ASN A 1139 95.22 0.46 -76.50
C ASN A 1139 93.94 -0.26 -76.10
N PHE A 1140 92.79 0.38 -76.28
CA PHE A 1140 91.48 -0.25 -76.08
C PHE A 1140 91.21 -1.27 -77.18
N TYR A 1141 91.45 -0.91 -78.44
CA TYR A 1141 91.24 -1.80 -79.58
C TYR A 1141 91.99 -3.13 -79.40
N ASN A 1142 93.22 -3.13 -78.86
CA ASN A 1142 93.98 -4.36 -78.66
C ASN A 1142 93.43 -5.27 -77.55
N LYS A 1143 92.89 -4.67 -76.48
CA LYS A 1143 92.37 -5.39 -75.31
C LYS A 1143 90.94 -5.87 -75.47
N THR A 1144 90.15 -5.16 -76.29
CA THR A 1144 88.71 -5.44 -76.44
C THR A 1144 88.43 -6.73 -77.20
N ILE A 1145 87.35 -7.41 -76.81
CA ILE A 1145 86.84 -8.59 -77.52
C ILE A 1145 85.94 -8.22 -78.71
N ILE A 1146 85.47 -6.97 -78.79
CA ILE A 1146 84.52 -6.52 -79.82
C ILE A 1146 85.17 -5.87 -81.06
N LYS A 1147 86.44 -6.22 -81.37
CA LYS A 1147 87.19 -5.70 -82.54
C LYS A 1147 86.41 -5.75 -83.85
N LEU A 1148 85.66 -6.84 -84.09
CA LEU A 1148 84.79 -6.99 -85.27
C LEU A 1148 83.69 -5.94 -85.31
N ALA A 1149 82.99 -5.72 -84.19
CA ALA A 1149 81.92 -4.73 -84.11
C ALA A 1149 82.48 -3.31 -84.33
N ILE A 1150 83.67 -3.02 -83.78
CA ILE A 1150 84.38 -1.75 -84.03
C ILE A 1150 84.67 -1.60 -85.52
N ASN A 1151 85.27 -2.60 -86.17
CA ASN A 1151 85.56 -2.55 -87.60
C ASN A 1151 84.30 -2.36 -88.46
N ASP A 1152 83.20 -3.01 -88.08
CA ASP A 1152 81.91 -2.87 -88.75
C ASP A 1152 81.33 -1.46 -88.61
N ILE A 1153 81.55 -0.78 -87.48
CA ILE A 1153 81.14 0.62 -87.30
C ILE A 1153 81.87 1.52 -88.31
N PHE A 1154 83.19 1.39 -88.45
CA PHE A 1154 83.99 2.14 -89.43
C PHE A 1154 83.60 1.82 -90.87
N ASN A 1155 83.42 0.53 -91.19
CA ASN A 1155 83.03 0.06 -92.52
C ASN A 1155 81.64 0.57 -92.92
N LYS A 1156 80.65 0.52 -92.02
CA LYS A 1156 79.31 1.07 -92.28
C LYS A 1156 79.31 2.59 -92.44
N ALA A 1157 80.23 3.28 -91.77
CA ALA A 1157 80.43 4.71 -91.92
C ALA A 1157 81.21 5.11 -93.18
N GLN A 1158 81.73 4.15 -93.97
CA GLN A 1158 82.60 4.37 -95.14
C GLN A 1158 83.86 5.22 -94.80
N LEU A 1159 84.41 5.03 -93.61
CA LEU A 1159 85.60 5.75 -93.15
C LEU A 1159 86.84 4.85 -93.20
N PRO A 1160 88.04 5.44 -93.36
CA PRO A 1160 89.28 4.69 -93.32
C PRO A 1160 89.52 4.12 -91.92
N LEU A 1161 89.68 2.81 -91.83
CA LEU A 1161 90.17 2.16 -90.60
C LEU A 1161 91.65 2.54 -90.39
N PRO A 1162 92.06 2.95 -89.17
CA PRO A 1162 93.47 3.14 -88.86
C PRO A 1162 94.27 1.88 -89.19
N ILE A 1163 95.41 2.04 -89.87
CA ILE A 1163 96.20 0.90 -90.36
C ILE A 1163 96.64 -0.03 -89.21
N GLU A 1164 96.90 0.54 -88.03
CA GLU A 1164 97.24 -0.20 -86.81
C GLU A 1164 96.10 -1.14 -86.35
N TYR A 1165 94.84 -0.76 -86.57
CA TYR A 1165 93.68 -1.57 -86.21
C TYR A 1165 93.56 -2.74 -87.19
N ILE A 1166 93.81 -2.46 -88.48
CA ILE A 1166 93.80 -3.48 -89.52
C ILE A 1166 94.92 -4.49 -89.27
N TYR A 1167 96.16 -4.06 -88.99
CA TYR A 1167 97.25 -4.98 -88.65
C TYR A 1167 96.95 -5.80 -87.38
N SER A 1168 96.49 -5.17 -86.29
CA SER A 1168 96.09 -5.88 -85.06
C SER A 1168 94.98 -6.91 -85.31
N PHE A 1169 94.04 -6.61 -86.21
CA PHE A 1169 93.00 -7.54 -86.62
C PHE A 1169 93.56 -8.69 -87.48
N PHE A 1170 94.54 -8.41 -88.35
CA PHE A 1170 95.14 -9.39 -89.25
C PHE A 1170 96.12 -10.33 -88.54
N GLU A 1171 96.81 -9.88 -87.49
CA GLU A 1171 97.59 -10.74 -86.61
C GLU A 1171 96.71 -11.66 -85.76
N GLY A 1172 95.46 -11.28 -85.52
CA GLY A 1172 94.48 -12.09 -84.81
C GLY A 1172 93.99 -13.33 -85.56
N SER A 1173 93.51 -14.33 -84.82
CA SER A 1173 92.95 -15.58 -85.33
C SER A 1173 91.53 -15.42 -85.91
N TYR A 1174 91.33 -14.47 -86.83
CA TYR A 1174 90.04 -14.27 -87.51
C TYR A 1174 89.94 -15.05 -88.83
N PRO A 1175 88.73 -15.50 -89.23
CA PRO A 1175 88.53 -16.22 -90.48
C PRO A 1175 89.01 -15.41 -91.70
N ILE A 1176 89.68 -16.09 -92.64
CA ILE A 1176 90.27 -15.47 -93.82
C ILE A 1176 89.26 -14.64 -94.63
N ASN A 1177 88.01 -15.11 -94.72
CA ASN A 1177 86.94 -14.41 -95.43
C ASN A 1177 86.66 -13.02 -94.82
N ARG A 1178 86.70 -12.87 -93.49
CA ARG A 1178 86.48 -11.58 -92.82
C ARG A 1178 87.67 -10.64 -93.01
N LYS A 1179 88.90 -11.17 -93.00
CA LYS A 1179 90.09 -10.39 -93.35
C LYS A 1179 89.99 -9.88 -94.79
N ILE A 1180 89.57 -10.73 -95.72
CA ILE A 1180 89.37 -10.35 -97.13
C ILE A 1180 88.25 -9.31 -97.27
N GLU A 1181 87.12 -9.44 -96.57
CA GLU A 1181 86.05 -8.42 -96.56
C GLU A 1181 86.56 -7.04 -96.10
N ILE A 1182 87.40 -6.99 -95.05
CA ILE A 1182 88.02 -5.74 -94.60
C ILE A 1182 88.98 -5.18 -95.65
N ILE A 1183 89.79 -6.02 -96.31
CA ILE A 1183 90.62 -5.55 -97.43
C ILE A 1183 89.74 -4.97 -98.53
N ILE A 1184 88.66 -5.65 -98.92
CA ILE A 1184 87.75 -5.18 -99.98
C ILE A 1184 87.14 -3.83 -99.59
N SER A 1185 86.63 -3.70 -98.36
CA SER A 1185 85.97 -2.45 -97.92
C SER A 1185 86.95 -1.29 -97.76
N GLN A 1186 88.19 -1.56 -97.37
CA GLN A 1186 89.20 -0.53 -97.09
C GLN A 1186 90.19 -0.30 -98.24
N ILE A 1187 90.08 -1.04 -99.35
CA ILE A 1187 91.10 -1.07 -100.40
C ILE A 1187 91.42 0.31 -101.00
N HIS A 1188 90.42 1.18 -101.05
CA HIS A 1188 90.53 2.53 -101.60
C HIS A 1188 91.23 3.51 -100.65
N HIS A 1189 91.34 3.15 -99.37
CA HIS A 1189 92.00 3.93 -98.32
C HIS A 1189 93.42 3.43 -98.02
N LEU A 1190 93.82 2.30 -98.60
CA LEU A 1190 95.12 1.69 -98.40
C LEU A 1190 96.03 1.99 -99.60
N ASP A 1191 97.24 2.43 -99.33
CA ASP A 1191 98.31 2.53 -100.31
C ASP A 1191 98.83 1.14 -100.69
N LYS A 1192 99.39 1.01 -101.90
CA LYS A 1192 99.81 -0.29 -102.45
C LYS A 1192 100.74 -1.05 -101.51
N SER A 1193 101.62 -0.36 -100.77
CA SER A 1193 102.58 -0.98 -99.84
C SER A 1193 101.88 -1.71 -98.67
N ASN A 1194 100.85 -1.08 -98.11
CA ASN A 1194 100.04 -1.66 -97.05
C ASN A 1194 99.17 -2.80 -97.57
N ILE A 1195 98.62 -2.70 -98.78
CA ILE A 1195 97.87 -3.80 -99.41
C ILE A 1195 98.77 -5.02 -99.61
N THR A 1196 99.99 -4.82 -100.10
CA THR A 1196 100.97 -5.91 -100.26
C THR A 1196 101.25 -6.60 -98.93
N SER A 1197 101.50 -5.81 -97.88
CA SER A 1197 101.79 -6.33 -96.53
C SER A 1197 100.60 -7.10 -95.95
N LEU A 1198 99.38 -6.58 -96.12
CA LEU A 1198 98.15 -7.24 -95.65
C LEU A 1198 97.85 -8.53 -96.44
N LEU A 1199 98.11 -8.56 -97.74
CA LEU A 1199 97.98 -9.78 -98.54
C LEU A 1199 99.01 -10.84 -98.10
N GLN A 1200 100.24 -10.44 -97.77
CA GLN A 1200 101.28 -11.35 -97.25
C GLN A 1200 100.91 -11.99 -95.90
N LEU A 1201 100.10 -11.29 -95.09
CA LEU A 1201 99.57 -11.82 -93.82
C LEU A 1201 98.41 -12.81 -93.99
N LEU A 1202 97.98 -13.08 -95.24
CA LEU A 1202 96.98 -14.12 -95.56
C LEU A 1202 97.66 -15.45 -95.95
N ASP A 1203 96.95 -16.55 -95.86
CA ASP A 1203 97.44 -17.87 -96.29
C ASP A 1203 97.39 -18.03 -97.83
N GLU A 1204 98.09 -19.04 -98.38
CA GLU A 1204 97.96 -19.41 -99.79
C GLU A 1204 96.50 -19.74 -100.14
N PRO A 1205 95.96 -19.28 -101.29
CA PRO A 1205 96.66 -18.67 -102.42
C PRO A 1205 96.72 -17.12 -102.42
N TYR A 1206 96.32 -16.43 -101.34
CA TYR A 1206 96.19 -14.96 -101.33
C TYR A 1206 97.50 -14.22 -101.10
N ASN A 1207 98.40 -14.73 -100.25
CA ASN A 1207 99.75 -14.15 -100.11
C ASN A 1207 100.55 -14.15 -101.42
N LEU A 1208 100.34 -15.13 -102.29
CA LEU A 1208 101.01 -15.22 -103.59
C LEU A 1208 100.65 -14.04 -104.50
N ILE A 1209 99.49 -13.39 -104.28
CA ILE A 1209 99.06 -12.19 -105.03
C ILE A 1209 100.04 -11.02 -104.85
N SER A 1210 100.82 -11.00 -103.76
CA SER A 1210 101.86 -9.98 -103.56
C SER A 1210 103.03 -10.09 -104.56
N ASN A 1211 103.23 -11.26 -105.20
CA ASN A 1211 104.31 -11.47 -106.15
C ASN A 1211 103.97 -10.95 -107.56
N LEU A 1212 104.95 -10.49 -108.34
CA LEU A 1212 104.74 -10.06 -109.73
C LEU A 1212 104.54 -11.27 -110.65
N GLY A 1213 103.40 -11.36 -111.32
CA GLY A 1213 103.13 -12.44 -112.27
C GLY A 1213 101.66 -12.71 -112.54
N ASN A 1214 101.41 -13.83 -113.22
CA ASN A 1214 100.07 -14.33 -113.50
C ASN A 1214 99.61 -15.23 -112.36
N HIS A 1215 98.54 -14.82 -111.68
CA HIS A 1215 97.96 -15.54 -110.55
C HIS A 1215 96.64 -16.18 -110.93
N THR A 1216 96.30 -17.25 -110.22
CA THR A 1216 95.02 -17.92 -110.36
C THR A 1216 94.37 -18.16 -109.00
N LEU A 1217 93.15 -17.65 -108.83
CA LEU A 1217 92.30 -17.97 -107.69
C LEU A 1217 91.13 -18.84 -108.18
N ASP A 1218 90.61 -19.69 -107.30
CA ASP A 1218 89.32 -20.33 -107.55
C ASP A 1218 88.20 -19.29 -107.49
N TYR A 1219 87.22 -19.42 -108.37
CA TYR A 1219 86.11 -18.48 -108.47
C TYR A 1219 85.16 -18.65 -107.27
N THR A 1220 85.17 -17.66 -106.39
CA THR A 1220 84.13 -17.38 -105.40
C THR A 1220 83.71 -15.92 -105.58
N GLU A 1221 82.50 -15.54 -105.16
CA GLU A 1221 82.07 -14.12 -105.22
C GLU A 1221 83.04 -13.21 -104.47
N LEU A 1222 83.47 -13.62 -103.28
CA LEU A 1222 84.42 -12.87 -102.46
C LEU A 1222 85.81 -12.74 -103.10
N ASN A 1223 86.33 -13.76 -103.78
CA ASN A 1223 87.60 -13.67 -104.53
C ASN A 1223 87.46 -12.84 -105.80
N ASN A 1224 86.28 -12.89 -106.41
CA ASN A 1224 85.93 -12.06 -107.54
C ASN A 1224 85.90 -10.58 -107.15
N ASP A 1225 85.27 -10.27 -106.03
CA ASP A 1225 85.18 -8.92 -105.49
C ASP A 1225 86.55 -8.41 -105.03
N LEU A 1226 87.38 -9.25 -104.40
CA LEU A 1226 88.77 -8.93 -104.10
C LEU A 1226 89.56 -8.60 -105.37
N CYS A 1227 89.41 -9.39 -106.44
CA CYS A 1227 90.08 -9.10 -107.71
C CYS A 1227 89.56 -7.81 -108.37
N LEU A 1228 88.25 -7.55 -108.31
CA LEU A 1228 87.66 -6.30 -108.83
C LEU A 1228 88.14 -5.08 -108.03
N ALA A 1229 88.21 -5.22 -106.71
CA ALA A 1229 88.75 -4.22 -105.80
C ALA A 1229 90.24 -3.96 -106.08
N LEU A 1230 91.06 -5.00 -106.25
CA LEU A 1230 92.48 -4.85 -106.62
C LEU A 1230 92.65 -4.24 -108.01
N LYS A 1231 91.70 -4.47 -108.93
CA LYS A 1231 91.71 -3.87 -110.27
C LYS A 1231 91.35 -2.39 -110.23
N SER A 1232 90.39 -1.99 -109.41
CA SER A 1232 89.93 -0.60 -109.33
C SER A 1232 91.04 0.37 -108.91
N ILE A 1233 92.00 -0.10 -108.09
CA ILE A 1233 93.18 0.65 -107.66
C ILE A 1233 94.43 0.40 -108.54
N SER A 1234 94.28 -0.26 -109.70
CA SER A 1234 95.39 -0.59 -110.60
C SER A 1234 96.51 -1.41 -109.92
N TYR A 1235 96.17 -2.31 -109.00
CA TYR A 1235 97.08 -3.31 -108.43
C TYR A 1235 97.22 -4.53 -109.36
N ILE A 1236 96.18 -4.84 -110.14
CA ILE A 1236 96.18 -5.87 -111.19
C ILE A 1236 95.80 -5.28 -112.57
N ASN A 1237 96.47 -5.73 -113.63
CA ASN A 1237 96.34 -5.19 -115.00
C ASN A 1237 95.21 -5.85 -115.78
N SER A 1238 95.25 -7.17 -115.83
CA SER A 1238 94.34 -7.99 -116.61
C SER A 1238 93.65 -8.94 -115.65
N TYR A 1239 92.35 -9.13 -115.87
CA TYR A 1239 91.48 -10.02 -115.11
C TYR A 1239 90.57 -10.72 -116.11
N ARG A 1240 90.53 -12.05 -116.05
CA ARG A 1240 89.64 -12.90 -116.85
C ARG A 1240 89.14 -14.05 -116.01
N VAL A 1241 87.82 -14.27 -116.02
CA VAL A 1241 87.21 -15.47 -115.47
C VAL A 1241 87.15 -16.52 -116.56
N ARG A 1242 87.89 -17.62 -116.38
CA ARG A 1242 87.82 -18.77 -117.29
C ARG A 1242 86.76 -19.74 -116.78
N LYS A 1243 85.57 -19.71 -117.40
CA LYS A 1243 84.51 -20.71 -117.17
C LYS A 1243 84.83 -21.97 -117.99
N LYS A 1244 85.23 -23.07 -117.34
CA LYS A 1244 85.33 -24.40 -117.96
C LYS A 1244 84.16 -25.25 -117.49
N ALA A 1245 83.49 -25.95 -118.41
CA ALA A 1245 82.25 -26.67 -118.12
C ALA A 1245 82.42 -27.90 -117.19
N PHE A 1246 83.64 -28.35 -116.89
CA PHE A 1246 83.91 -29.58 -116.12
C PHE A 1246 85.07 -29.47 -115.09
N ILE A 1247 85.54 -28.26 -114.77
CA ILE A 1247 86.51 -27.97 -113.67
C ILE A 1247 86.10 -26.63 -113.03
N ASN A 1248 86.24 -26.47 -111.70
CA ASN A 1248 85.97 -25.22 -110.98
C ASN A 1248 86.49 -24.01 -111.76
N SER A 1249 85.59 -23.02 -111.95
CA SER A 1249 85.94 -21.79 -112.68
C SER A 1249 87.10 -21.11 -111.95
N LYS A 1250 88.11 -20.67 -112.70
CA LYS A 1250 89.27 -19.98 -112.13
C LYS A 1250 89.29 -18.53 -112.58
N ILE A 1251 89.62 -17.64 -111.65
CA ILE A 1251 89.93 -16.24 -111.91
C ILE A 1251 91.42 -16.19 -112.21
N THR A 1252 91.79 -15.75 -113.42
CA THR A 1252 93.19 -15.54 -113.79
C THR A 1252 93.44 -14.05 -113.94
N PHE A 1253 94.44 -13.53 -113.25
CA PHE A 1253 94.78 -12.10 -113.29
C PHE A 1253 96.28 -11.88 -113.16
N THR A 1254 96.72 -10.68 -113.52
CA THR A 1254 98.15 -10.35 -113.59
C THR A 1254 98.45 -9.11 -112.77
N THR A 1255 99.34 -9.20 -111.80
CA THR A 1255 99.74 -8.06 -110.95
C THR A 1255 100.60 -7.07 -111.73
N ILE A 1256 100.41 -5.77 -111.48
CA ILE A 1256 101.18 -4.68 -112.11
C ILE A 1256 102.39 -4.37 -111.24
N SER A 1257 103.57 -4.18 -111.86
CA SER A 1257 104.77 -3.66 -111.18
C SER A 1257 104.57 -2.25 -110.65
#